data_AF-A0A3R7DM18-F1
#
_entry.id   AF-A0A3R7DM18-F1
#
_cell.length_a   1.000
_cell.length_b   1.000
_cell.length_c   1.000
_cell.angle_alpha   90.00
_cell.angle_beta   90.00
_cell.angle_gamma   90.00
#
_symmetry.space_group_name_H-M   'P 1'
#
loop_
_entity.id
_entity.type
_entity.pdbx_description
1 polymer ?
#
loop_
_entity_poly.entity_id
_entity_poly.type
_entity_poly.pdbx_seq_one_letter_code
_entity_poly.pdbx_strand_id
1 'polypeptide(L)'
;MTRKSKARRDQAKLKKPVTSPAHGTASATAGGFNEPRASTEDPFGIQTVADLKNNTRMCVEAGDWDSLLRLADTPPEYILDADEVTARLWLLRTRICAFTKGQPGSASSLSGECRDEAKAAVTELSKGCADFPKLPEFALFVRLLGHEFDEVLYGFEVLADACKEPLEFFWIERFRSVCHRLMFLEEYVNEDGEEIPQAHYAARERLPEIDLVLAQAYVRAEEIPDLGTGNLARLRAFQAELLMQMAEQAEADAVRAALSRIPAPVIADPDDDQGEDEGWSREEMSANDWGFLWELSWQSFGGYADLLGRYPGPYENDLCEGLANLIKSALANGKGRAAQLFSAGVHSLARFQTGLGSMLGASLTVGTPEGGRTEVPIAYQNLRHPSAESLVQRLVDHIPSTYSHNRELCQFSRLFAGAMSYYGNERHNPGEDTTYEAVESIRDTTSALFQWMAIDGWESLAERIKFFVGALMHPYASTQIREHYSLPVLQGDVPADKVRAVLGVLTEFAGCRHKLEPHPHLDSLWKQSAVRIFDALMSADGEDQSDLLWLARELAEDLMSPRGTFLLAYLEQVAGDKQVALATYLDSLALSEKASDVLLTNAKLLWANETELVAVQAFVETLRSSTGGEAHVKAAVKDLLNSAEQRLKTLRTQDQFERTAVTRWPSLTWQAKNVLMALNQIDSFNGFEELGKYAGMTAYWAQHHHRKLMSDGMLFERDGRYQINPHILPLLERENQHAVAGRIVRTQGTSAVKQVFNSQREFSIYQVVVQLCPNHLVFPNCSLQSIMSYDRMKELVESEDFGYYLRASVDIVVVSSTTYLPLLAIEVDSPWHDTEKQQERDDRKDGLFAVAGIPFLRLRPFGRPTPAVIRGEVSAHLAELISMVRTDMPGYDQARHLIDDLAKTETPADDCASLG
;
A
#
# COMPACT_ATOMS: atom_id res chain seq x y z
N MET A 1 31.35 -7.84 -5.55
CA MET A 1 32.04 -9.00 -4.93
C MET A 1 30.97 -9.98 -4.47
N THR A 2 30.60 -10.95 -5.29
CA THR A 2 31.16 -12.33 -5.39
C THR A 2 30.81 -13.26 -4.21
N ARG A 3 30.18 -14.38 -4.59
CA ARG A 3 29.91 -15.66 -3.87
C ARG A 3 28.55 -15.67 -3.16
N LYS A 4 27.46 -16.22 -3.72
CA LYS A 4 27.27 -17.57 -4.31
C LYS A 4 27.88 -18.69 -3.44
N SER A 5 27.07 -19.24 -2.54
CA SER A 5 27.23 -20.57 -1.93
C SER A 5 25.82 -21.17 -1.80
N LYS A 6 25.34 -22.10 -2.62
CA LYS A 6 25.94 -23.36 -3.11
C LYS A 6 26.19 -24.35 -1.95
N ALA A 7 25.16 -25.09 -1.59
CA ALA A 7 25.28 -26.47 -1.09
C ALA A 7 24.81 -27.38 -2.24
N ARG A 8 25.70 -28.03 -3.03
CA ARG A 8 26.32 -29.35 -2.78
C ARG A 8 25.28 -30.33 -2.22
N ARG A 9 24.74 -31.35 -2.92
CA ARG A 9 25.14 -32.13 -4.11
C ARG A 9 26.61 -32.52 -4.19
N ASP A 10 26.90 -33.68 -3.61
CA ASP A 10 27.81 -34.74 -4.05
C ASP A 10 27.27 -36.05 -3.42
N GLN A 11 27.33 -37.25 -3.98
CA GLN A 11 27.58 -37.83 -5.32
C GLN A 11 27.32 -39.34 -5.07
N ALA A 12 26.54 -40.03 -5.90
CA ALA A 12 27.09 -40.89 -6.94
C ALA A 12 26.02 -41.03 -8.06
N LYS A 13 26.25 -40.45 -9.24
CA LYS A 13 26.93 -41.05 -10.41
C LYS A 13 26.15 -42.26 -10.97
N LEU A 14 25.32 -42.02 -12.00
CA LEU A 14 25.63 -42.05 -13.46
C LEU A 14 25.51 -43.48 -14.01
N LYS A 15 24.67 -43.78 -15.01
CA LYS A 15 24.55 -43.18 -16.36
C LYS A 15 23.10 -43.33 -16.85
N LYS A 16 22.41 -42.27 -17.28
CA LYS A 16 22.33 -41.64 -18.62
C LYS A 16 21.90 -42.53 -19.81
N PRO A 17 21.07 -41.97 -20.71
CA PRO A 17 20.13 -42.68 -21.60
C PRO A 17 20.53 -42.57 -23.08
N VAL A 18 19.91 -43.34 -23.97
CA VAL A 18 19.73 -42.95 -25.39
C VAL A 18 18.42 -43.54 -25.95
N THR A 19 17.82 -42.68 -26.78
CA THR A 19 16.61 -42.68 -27.59
C THR A 19 16.25 -43.92 -28.43
N SER A 20 14.95 -43.95 -28.80
CA SER A 20 14.30 -44.74 -29.87
C SER A 20 15.11 -44.83 -31.17
N PRO A 21 14.83 -45.83 -32.04
CA PRO A 21 13.90 -45.56 -33.15
C PRO A 21 12.95 -46.70 -33.55
N ALA A 22 12.00 -46.26 -34.39
CA ALA A 22 10.93 -46.91 -35.13
C ALA A 22 11.19 -48.26 -35.84
N HIS A 23 10.05 -48.90 -36.15
CA HIS A 23 9.70 -49.74 -37.30
C HIS A 23 10.75 -50.70 -37.88
N GLY A 24 10.38 -51.98 -37.91
CA GLY A 24 11.04 -52.99 -38.75
C GLY A 24 10.38 -54.35 -38.65
N THR A 25 9.46 -54.61 -39.56
CA THR A 25 9.00 -55.93 -39.99
C THR A 25 10.13 -56.95 -40.12
N ALA A 26 9.91 -58.20 -39.67
CA ALA A 26 9.97 -59.42 -40.50
C ALA A 26 10.41 -60.67 -39.73
N SER A 27 9.70 -61.76 -40.06
CA SER A 27 10.21 -63.11 -40.31
C SER A 27 10.71 -63.99 -39.15
N ALA A 28 10.02 -65.12 -39.06
CA ALA A 28 10.51 -66.44 -38.69
C ALA A 28 12.02 -66.67 -38.87
N THR A 29 12.65 -67.33 -37.89
CA THR A 29 13.19 -68.69 -38.04
C THR A 29 13.52 -69.33 -36.68
N ALA A 30 13.09 -70.59 -36.57
CA ALA A 30 13.46 -71.69 -35.69
C ALA A 30 14.66 -71.53 -34.73
N GLY A 31 14.48 -72.00 -33.49
CA GLY A 31 15.62 -72.37 -32.65
C GLY A 31 15.24 -72.74 -31.22
N GLY A 32 14.66 -73.93 -31.01
CA GLY A 32 14.88 -74.67 -29.75
C GLY A 32 13.64 -75.28 -29.13
N PHE A 33 13.22 -76.44 -29.67
CA PHE A 33 12.49 -77.45 -28.91
C PHE A 33 13.26 -77.80 -27.65
N ASN A 34 12.74 -77.43 -26.49
CA ASN A 34 12.82 -78.27 -25.30
C ASN A 34 11.40 -78.78 -25.07
N GLU A 35 11.22 -80.06 -25.38
CA GLU A 35 10.01 -80.82 -25.04
C GLU A 35 9.67 -80.63 -23.55
N PRO A 36 8.38 -80.49 -23.20
CA PRO A 36 7.97 -80.67 -21.82
C PRO A 36 8.15 -82.14 -21.49
N ARG A 37 9.10 -82.45 -20.58
CA ARG A 37 9.03 -83.70 -19.84
C ARG A 37 7.74 -83.66 -19.04
N ALA A 38 6.77 -84.47 -19.49
CA ALA A 38 5.61 -84.84 -18.71
C ALA A 38 6.06 -85.45 -17.38
N SER A 39 5.97 -84.69 -16.30
CA SER A 39 5.76 -85.23 -14.96
C SER A 39 4.25 -85.22 -14.73
N THR A 40 3.64 -86.37 -14.95
CA THR A 40 2.23 -86.69 -14.69
C THR A 40 1.97 -86.94 -13.20
N GLU A 41 2.41 -86.03 -12.33
CA GLU A 41 2.05 -86.07 -10.92
C GLU A 41 1.53 -84.68 -10.54
N ASP A 42 0.22 -84.59 -10.31
CA ASP A 42 -0.39 -83.46 -9.62
C ASP A 42 0.27 -83.35 -8.23
N PRO A 43 0.92 -82.22 -7.90
CA PRO A 43 1.60 -82.04 -6.61
C PRO A 43 0.67 -82.19 -5.39
N PHE A 44 -0.65 -82.15 -5.57
CA PHE A 44 -1.65 -82.31 -4.50
C PHE A 44 -2.49 -83.59 -4.61
N GLY A 45 -2.29 -84.42 -5.64
CA GLY A 45 -3.01 -85.68 -5.82
C GLY A 45 -4.54 -85.55 -5.92
N ILE A 46 -5.04 -84.42 -6.41
CA ILE A 46 -6.46 -84.13 -6.60
C ILE A 46 -6.95 -84.85 -7.86
N GLN A 47 -7.85 -85.81 -7.66
CA GLN A 47 -8.57 -86.46 -8.76
C GLN A 47 -10.08 -86.21 -8.71
N THR A 48 -10.57 -85.70 -7.57
CA THR A 48 -11.99 -85.43 -7.34
C THR A 48 -12.25 -84.04 -6.77
N VAL A 49 -13.46 -83.52 -6.95
CA VAL A 49 -13.92 -82.28 -6.29
C VAL A 49 -13.86 -82.42 -4.76
N ALA A 50 -14.07 -83.64 -4.23
CA ALA A 50 -13.93 -83.90 -2.80
C ALA A 50 -12.49 -83.72 -2.31
N ASP A 51 -11.50 -84.13 -3.11
CA ASP A 51 -10.07 -83.92 -2.81
C ASP A 51 -9.73 -82.44 -2.83
N LEU A 52 -10.23 -81.68 -3.80
CA LEU A 52 -10.04 -80.23 -3.88
C LEU A 52 -10.60 -79.51 -2.65
N LYS A 53 -11.82 -79.87 -2.21
CA LYS A 53 -12.43 -79.30 -0.99
C LYS A 53 -11.64 -79.64 0.27
N ASN A 54 -11.22 -80.89 0.41
CA ASN A 54 -10.46 -81.34 1.58
C ASN A 54 -9.10 -80.65 1.67
N ASN A 55 -8.37 -80.55 0.55
CA ASN A 55 -7.09 -79.83 0.49
C ASN A 55 -7.28 -78.33 0.72
N THR A 56 -8.32 -77.72 0.14
CA THR A 56 -8.69 -76.32 0.41
C THR A 56 -8.89 -76.09 1.90
N ARG A 57 -9.67 -76.94 2.58
CA ARG A 57 -9.88 -76.86 4.03
C ARG A 57 -8.58 -76.99 4.81
N MET A 58 -7.73 -77.95 4.47
CA MET A 58 -6.45 -78.17 5.16
C MET A 58 -5.52 -76.96 5.05
N CYS A 59 -5.41 -76.35 3.87
CA CYS A 59 -4.61 -75.13 3.68
C CYS A 59 -5.19 -73.95 4.46
N VAL A 60 -6.52 -73.78 4.50
CA VAL A 60 -7.20 -72.73 5.29
C VAL A 60 -6.94 -72.91 6.79
N GLU A 61 -7.08 -74.14 7.32
CA GLU A 61 -6.82 -74.46 8.72
C GLU A 61 -5.35 -74.27 9.11
N ALA A 62 -4.42 -74.52 8.17
CA ALA A 62 -2.99 -74.29 8.36
C ALA A 62 -2.55 -72.83 8.12
N GLY A 63 -3.41 -71.98 7.56
CA GLY A 63 -3.06 -70.61 7.15
C GLY A 63 -2.05 -70.54 6.00
N ASP A 64 -1.95 -71.59 5.18
CA ASP A 64 -0.99 -71.69 4.06
C ASP A 64 -1.63 -71.23 2.75
N TRP A 65 -1.67 -69.90 2.55
CA TRP A 65 -2.34 -69.26 1.43
C TRP A 65 -1.59 -69.43 0.09
N ASP A 66 -0.26 -69.53 0.12
CA ASP A 66 0.55 -69.70 -1.09
C ASP A 66 0.39 -71.10 -1.69
N SER A 67 0.25 -72.13 -0.84
CA SER A 67 -0.11 -73.47 -1.28
C SER A 67 -1.55 -73.52 -1.80
N LEU A 68 -2.45 -72.73 -1.20
CA LEU A 68 -3.84 -72.64 -1.65
C LEU A 68 -3.99 -71.95 -3.02
N LEU A 69 -3.18 -70.93 -3.31
CA LEU A 69 -3.12 -70.33 -4.65
C LEU A 69 -2.60 -71.32 -5.69
N ARG A 70 -1.53 -72.06 -5.36
CA ARG A 70 -1.03 -73.14 -6.23
C ARG A 70 -2.06 -74.24 -6.47
N LEU A 71 -2.89 -74.54 -5.47
CA LEU A 71 -4.02 -75.47 -5.58
C LEU A 71 -5.09 -74.97 -6.55
N ALA A 72 -5.34 -73.66 -6.56
CA ALA A 72 -6.33 -73.04 -7.42
C ALA A 72 -5.88 -72.94 -8.90
N ASP A 73 -4.58 -73.07 -9.16
CA ASP A 73 -3.99 -73.08 -10.51
C ASP A 73 -3.98 -74.49 -11.16
N THR A 74 -4.50 -75.51 -10.47
CA THR A 74 -4.64 -76.86 -11.03
C THR A 74 -5.51 -76.83 -12.28
N PRO A 75 -5.09 -77.43 -13.42
CA PRO A 75 -5.90 -77.43 -14.63
C PRO A 75 -7.21 -78.22 -14.42
N PRO A 76 -8.37 -77.72 -14.89
CA PRO A 76 -9.68 -78.35 -14.63
C PRO A 76 -9.77 -79.83 -15.05
N GLU A 77 -9.04 -80.23 -16.09
CA GLU A 77 -9.00 -81.59 -16.63
C GLU A 77 -8.43 -82.64 -15.66
N TYR A 78 -7.77 -82.22 -14.57
CA TYR A 78 -7.27 -83.14 -13.53
C TYR A 78 -8.37 -83.54 -12.54
N ILE A 79 -9.51 -82.84 -12.52
CA ILE A 79 -10.65 -83.16 -11.66
C ILE A 79 -11.61 -84.08 -12.43
N LEU A 80 -11.45 -85.39 -12.25
CA LEU A 80 -12.04 -86.41 -13.12
C LEU A 80 -13.51 -86.72 -12.84
N ASP A 81 -14.03 -86.33 -11.67
CA ASP A 81 -15.41 -86.59 -11.23
C ASP A 81 -16.38 -85.43 -11.51
N ALA A 82 -15.92 -84.39 -12.20
CA ALA A 82 -16.71 -83.21 -12.54
C ALA A 82 -16.56 -82.87 -14.03
N ASP A 83 -17.58 -82.20 -14.60
CA ASP A 83 -17.40 -81.56 -15.89
C ASP A 83 -16.47 -80.34 -15.77
N GLU A 84 -15.94 -79.88 -16.90
CA GLU A 84 -14.98 -78.78 -16.96
C GLU A 84 -15.51 -77.50 -16.29
N VAL A 85 -16.81 -77.23 -16.42
CA VAL A 85 -17.47 -76.06 -15.83
C VAL A 85 -17.45 -76.16 -14.31
N THR A 86 -17.88 -77.29 -13.76
CA THR A 86 -17.94 -77.53 -12.31
C THR A 86 -16.54 -77.52 -11.68
N ALA A 87 -15.55 -78.12 -12.36
CA ALA A 87 -14.15 -78.10 -11.95
C ALA A 87 -13.62 -76.65 -11.87
N ARG A 88 -13.83 -75.84 -12.93
CA ARG A 88 -13.44 -74.42 -12.96
C ARG A 88 -14.07 -73.60 -11.85
N LEU A 89 -15.37 -73.78 -11.57
CA LEU A 89 -16.06 -73.05 -10.51
C LEU A 89 -15.45 -73.33 -9.14
N TRP A 90 -15.12 -74.59 -8.82
CA TRP A 90 -14.49 -74.92 -7.55
C TRP A 90 -13.06 -74.35 -7.44
N LEU A 91 -12.28 -74.37 -8.52
CA LEU A 91 -10.95 -73.75 -8.55
C LEU A 91 -11.02 -72.23 -8.35
N LEU A 92 -11.99 -71.54 -8.97
CA LEU A 92 -12.24 -70.11 -8.74
C LEU A 92 -12.56 -69.82 -7.27
N ARG A 93 -13.40 -70.64 -6.64
CA ARG A 93 -13.73 -70.51 -5.21
C ARG A 93 -12.51 -70.73 -4.31
N THR A 94 -11.68 -71.72 -4.63
CA THR A 94 -10.40 -71.95 -3.95
C THR A 94 -9.48 -70.73 -4.09
N ARG A 95 -9.40 -70.14 -5.28
CA ARG A 95 -8.63 -68.91 -5.55
C ARG A 95 -9.13 -67.72 -4.71
N ILE A 96 -10.45 -67.49 -4.70
CA ILE A 96 -11.08 -66.42 -3.90
C ILE A 96 -10.82 -66.64 -2.41
N CYS A 97 -10.93 -67.88 -1.93
CA CYS A 97 -10.64 -68.24 -0.54
C CYS A 97 -9.18 -67.93 -0.16
N ALA A 98 -8.24 -68.16 -1.08
CA ALA A 98 -6.83 -67.83 -0.88
C ALA A 98 -6.59 -66.32 -0.78
N PHE A 99 -7.12 -65.53 -1.72
CA PHE A 99 -6.99 -64.07 -1.68
C PHE A 99 -7.60 -63.45 -0.43
N THR A 100 -8.76 -63.95 -0.02
CA THR A 100 -9.48 -63.43 1.15
C THR A 100 -8.99 -63.99 2.49
N LYS A 101 -8.00 -64.88 2.48
CA LYS A 101 -7.45 -65.55 3.67
C LYS A 101 -8.53 -66.29 4.48
N GLY A 102 -9.36 -67.07 3.77
CA GLY A 102 -10.41 -67.88 4.39
C GLY A 102 -11.69 -67.12 4.75
N GLN A 103 -11.80 -65.84 4.38
CA GLN A 103 -12.98 -65.00 4.60
C GLN A 103 -13.66 -64.64 3.28
N PRO A 104 -14.35 -65.57 2.60
CA PRO A 104 -14.80 -65.43 1.20
C PRO A 104 -15.72 -64.24 0.92
N GLY A 105 -16.36 -63.65 1.94
CA GLY A 105 -17.15 -62.44 1.81
C GLY A 105 -16.39 -61.14 2.09
N SER A 106 -15.21 -61.19 2.73
CA SER A 106 -14.51 -59.99 3.21
C SER A 106 -13.51 -59.45 2.20
N ALA A 107 -13.55 -58.13 1.97
CA ALA A 107 -12.54 -57.42 1.18
C ALA A 107 -11.41 -56.83 2.06
N SER A 108 -11.50 -56.92 3.39
CA SER A 108 -10.57 -56.25 4.32
C SER A 108 -9.16 -56.81 4.31
N SER A 109 -8.97 -58.03 3.79
CA SER A 109 -7.70 -58.76 3.75
C SER A 109 -6.94 -58.61 2.42
N LEU A 110 -7.50 -57.92 1.43
CA LEU A 110 -6.96 -57.79 0.07
C LEU A 110 -5.96 -56.63 -0.05
N SER A 111 -4.78 -56.90 -0.64
CA SER A 111 -3.85 -55.89 -1.15
C SER A 111 -4.27 -55.38 -2.54
N GLY A 112 -3.59 -54.36 -3.08
CA GLY A 112 -3.93 -53.75 -4.39
C GLY A 112 -3.97 -54.76 -5.55
N GLU A 113 -2.88 -55.50 -5.80
CA GLU A 113 -2.82 -56.52 -6.86
C GLU A 113 -3.81 -57.68 -6.61
N CYS A 114 -3.91 -58.17 -5.37
CA CYS A 114 -4.86 -59.23 -5.03
C CYS A 114 -6.33 -58.79 -5.17
N ARG A 115 -6.63 -57.48 -5.11
CA ARG A 115 -7.99 -56.97 -5.26
C ARG A 115 -8.48 -57.13 -6.69
N ASP A 116 -7.65 -56.82 -7.68
CA ASP A 116 -8.02 -56.96 -9.10
C ASP A 116 -8.16 -58.43 -9.49
N GLU A 117 -7.26 -59.29 -8.98
CA GLU A 117 -7.33 -60.73 -9.20
C GLU A 117 -8.56 -61.37 -8.52
N ALA A 118 -8.88 -60.97 -7.28
CA ALA A 118 -10.09 -61.43 -6.61
C ALA A 118 -11.35 -60.93 -7.32
N LYS A 119 -11.36 -59.69 -7.81
CA LYS A 119 -12.47 -59.11 -8.59
C LYS A 119 -12.69 -59.87 -9.90
N ALA A 120 -11.62 -60.18 -10.63
CA ALA A 120 -11.69 -60.97 -11.85
C ALA A 120 -12.25 -62.39 -11.55
N ALA A 121 -11.71 -63.06 -10.53
CA ALA A 121 -12.13 -64.41 -10.15
C ALA A 121 -13.60 -64.48 -9.71
N VAL A 122 -14.06 -63.52 -8.90
CA VAL A 122 -15.46 -63.49 -8.42
C VAL A 122 -16.44 -63.06 -9.53
N THR A 123 -15.99 -62.23 -10.48
CA THR A 123 -16.77 -61.87 -11.67
C THR A 123 -16.90 -63.05 -12.63
N GLU A 124 -15.85 -63.85 -12.80
CA GLU A 124 -15.92 -65.09 -13.59
C GLU A 124 -16.82 -66.13 -12.92
N LEU A 125 -16.71 -66.28 -11.60
CA LEU A 125 -17.56 -67.17 -10.81
C LEU A 125 -19.05 -66.84 -10.96
N SER A 126 -19.41 -65.56 -10.97
CA SER A 126 -20.82 -65.14 -11.11
C SER A 126 -21.41 -65.49 -12.49
N LYS A 127 -20.61 -65.45 -13.56
CA LYS A 127 -21.06 -65.80 -14.92
C LYS A 127 -21.39 -67.29 -15.08
N GLY A 128 -20.72 -68.15 -14.32
CA GLY A 128 -20.84 -69.61 -14.43
C GLY A 128 -21.75 -70.27 -13.39
N CYS A 129 -22.31 -69.51 -12.43
CA CYS A 129 -23.09 -70.07 -11.32
C CYS A 129 -24.50 -69.46 -11.25
N ALA A 130 -25.53 -70.26 -11.55
CA ALA A 130 -26.92 -69.80 -11.56
C ALA A 130 -27.45 -69.39 -10.16
N ASP A 131 -27.00 -70.05 -9.09
CA ASP A 131 -27.36 -69.75 -7.70
C ASP A 131 -26.32 -68.85 -6.99
N PHE A 132 -25.56 -68.05 -7.75
CA PHE A 132 -24.46 -67.24 -7.21
C PHE A 132 -24.84 -66.38 -6.00
N PRO A 133 -26.01 -65.72 -5.93
CA PRO A 133 -26.41 -64.93 -4.76
C PRO A 133 -26.49 -65.72 -3.44
N LYS A 134 -26.64 -67.05 -3.49
CA LYS A 134 -26.69 -67.92 -2.30
C LYS A 134 -25.29 -68.31 -1.80
N LEU A 135 -24.24 -67.96 -2.52
CA LEU A 135 -22.86 -68.28 -2.17
C LEU A 135 -22.22 -67.16 -1.34
N PRO A 136 -21.32 -67.48 -0.37
CA PRO A 136 -20.67 -66.47 0.47
C PRO A 136 -19.77 -65.50 -0.33
N GLU A 137 -19.28 -65.93 -1.49
CA GLU A 137 -18.50 -65.12 -2.42
C GLU A 137 -19.32 -63.97 -3.06
N PHE A 138 -20.66 -64.05 -3.04
CA PHE A 138 -21.52 -62.97 -3.54
C PHE A 138 -21.27 -61.65 -2.80
N ALA A 139 -21.14 -61.70 -1.47
CA ALA A 139 -20.90 -60.50 -0.68
C ALA A 139 -19.56 -59.82 -1.03
N LEU A 140 -18.56 -60.60 -1.47
CA LEU A 140 -17.30 -60.07 -1.99
C LEU A 140 -17.49 -59.42 -3.36
N PHE A 141 -18.24 -60.05 -4.27
CA PHE A 141 -18.59 -59.47 -5.57
C PHE A 141 -19.25 -58.09 -5.41
N VAL A 142 -20.26 -57.99 -4.55
CA VAL A 142 -20.98 -56.74 -4.27
C VAL A 142 -20.03 -55.65 -3.75
N ARG A 143 -19.07 -56.01 -2.88
CA ARG A 143 -18.06 -55.09 -2.32
C ARG A 143 -16.98 -54.68 -3.32
N LEU A 144 -16.64 -55.53 -4.28
CA LEU A 144 -15.59 -55.30 -5.28
C LEU A 144 -16.12 -54.70 -6.60
N LEU A 145 -17.44 -54.62 -6.78
CA LEU A 145 -18.05 -53.98 -7.94
C LEU A 145 -17.50 -52.56 -8.08
N GLY A 146 -16.96 -52.20 -9.24
CA GLY A 146 -16.35 -50.89 -9.45
C GLY A 146 -17.34 -49.83 -9.90
N HIS A 147 -16.81 -48.90 -10.69
CA HIS A 147 -17.53 -47.73 -11.21
C HIS A 147 -17.54 -47.66 -12.74
N GLU A 148 -16.80 -48.55 -13.41
CA GLU A 148 -16.77 -48.65 -14.87
C GLU A 148 -18.15 -49.03 -15.42
N PHE A 149 -18.54 -48.43 -16.56
CA PHE A 149 -19.89 -48.59 -17.11
C PHE A 149 -20.27 -50.07 -17.32
N ASP A 150 -19.39 -50.86 -17.92
CA ASP A 150 -19.63 -52.30 -18.15
C ASP A 150 -19.79 -53.09 -16.85
N GLU A 151 -19.07 -52.69 -15.79
CA GLU A 151 -19.20 -53.32 -14.48
C GLU A 151 -20.49 -52.92 -13.78
N VAL A 152 -20.91 -51.65 -13.90
CA VAL A 152 -22.19 -51.17 -13.38
C VAL A 152 -23.34 -51.87 -14.10
N LEU A 153 -23.26 -52.02 -15.43
CA LEU A 153 -24.26 -52.72 -16.23
C LEU A 153 -24.38 -54.20 -15.84
N TYR A 154 -23.25 -54.91 -15.76
CA TYR A 154 -23.25 -56.31 -15.31
C TYR A 154 -23.70 -56.45 -13.85
N GLY A 155 -23.27 -55.53 -12.99
CA GLY A 155 -23.70 -55.45 -11.60
C GLY A 155 -25.21 -55.27 -11.47
N PHE A 156 -25.84 -54.50 -12.37
CA PHE A 156 -27.29 -54.33 -12.41
C PHE A 156 -27.99 -55.65 -12.69
N GLU A 157 -27.57 -56.39 -13.72
CA GLU A 157 -28.17 -57.69 -14.07
C GLU A 157 -28.12 -58.68 -12.91
N VAL A 158 -26.96 -58.80 -12.27
CA VAL A 158 -26.73 -59.73 -11.15
C VAL A 158 -27.50 -59.30 -9.90
N LEU A 159 -27.47 -58.02 -9.54
CA LEU A 159 -28.14 -57.50 -8.34
C LEU A 159 -29.65 -57.42 -8.50
N ALA A 160 -30.17 -57.13 -9.68
CA ALA A 160 -31.61 -57.10 -9.95
C ALA A 160 -32.24 -58.49 -9.74
N ASP A 161 -31.54 -59.56 -10.09
CA ASP A 161 -31.99 -60.92 -9.82
C ASP A 161 -31.86 -61.26 -8.32
N ALA A 162 -30.71 -60.97 -7.72
CA ALA A 162 -30.46 -61.22 -6.30
C ALA A 162 -31.46 -60.48 -5.37
N CYS A 163 -31.87 -59.27 -5.74
CA CYS A 163 -32.80 -58.46 -4.94
C CYS A 163 -34.28 -58.83 -5.11
N LYS A 164 -34.61 -59.87 -5.89
CA LYS A 164 -35.96 -60.47 -5.86
C LYS A 164 -36.24 -61.19 -4.54
N GLU A 165 -35.20 -61.76 -3.93
CA GLU A 165 -35.22 -62.42 -2.62
C GLU A 165 -33.98 -61.97 -1.81
N PRO A 166 -33.91 -60.71 -1.36
CA PRO A 166 -32.70 -60.16 -0.76
C PRO A 166 -32.41 -60.82 0.60
N LEU A 167 -31.16 -61.26 0.82
CA LEU A 167 -30.74 -61.87 2.09
C LEU A 167 -30.04 -60.90 3.04
N GLU A 168 -29.37 -59.87 2.51
CA GLU A 168 -28.69 -58.84 3.29
C GLU A 168 -29.06 -57.43 2.82
N PHE A 169 -29.26 -56.50 3.77
CA PHE A 169 -29.62 -55.12 3.43
C PHE A 169 -28.54 -54.38 2.61
N PHE A 170 -27.26 -54.70 2.81
CA PHE A 170 -26.17 -54.10 2.03
C PHE A 170 -26.28 -54.38 0.53
N TRP A 171 -26.96 -55.46 0.12
CA TRP A 171 -27.22 -55.73 -1.30
C TRP A 171 -28.14 -54.67 -1.90
N ILE A 172 -29.15 -54.25 -1.14
CA ILE A 172 -30.08 -53.17 -1.51
C ILE A 172 -29.32 -51.84 -1.60
N GLU A 173 -28.43 -51.55 -0.66
CA GLU A 173 -27.58 -50.35 -0.68
C GLU A 173 -26.70 -50.31 -1.94
N ARG A 174 -26.07 -51.44 -2.29
CA ARG A 174 -25.26 -51.52 -3.51
C ARG A 174 -26.11 -51.46 -4.78
N PHE A 175 -27.26 -52.13 -4.80
CA PHE A 175 -28.16 -52.13 -5.95
C PHE A 175 -28.71 -50.74 -6.23
N ARG A 176 -29.08 -49.98 -5.18
CA ARG A 176 -29.41 -48.55 -5.30
C ARG A 176 -28.28 -47.77 -5.96
N SER A 177 -27.04 -47.93 -5.49
CA SER A 177 -25.87 -47.23 -6.06
C SER A 177 -25.65 -47.54 -7.54
N VAL A 178 -25.85 -48.79 -7.95
CA VAL A 178 -25.78 -49.22 -9.36
C VAL A 178 -26.91 -48.59 -10.18
N CYS A 179 -28.15 -48.67 -9.69
CA CYS A 179 -29.31 -48.09 -10.36
C CYS A 179 -29.18 -46.58 -10.53
N HIS A 180 -28.74 -45.85 -9.50
CA HIS A 180 -28.51 -44.41 -9.58
C HIS A 180 -27.51 -44.03 -10.68
N ARG A 181 -26.38 -44.74 -10.77
CA ARG A 181 -25.39 -44.50 -11.84
C ARG A 181 -25.97 -44.70 -13.23
N LEU A 182 -26.84 -45.69 -13.41
CA LEU A 182 -27.48 -45.94 -14.69
C LEU A 182 -28.62 -44.93 -14.98
N MET A 183 -29.40 -44.54 -13.98
CA MET A 183 -30.45 -43.52 -14.14
C MET A 183 -29.87 -42.15 -14.49
N PHE A 184 -28.74 -41.78 -13.87
CA PHE A 184 -28.12 -40.46 -13.96
C PHE A 184 -26.70 -40.51 -14.54
N LEU A 185 -26.52 -41.17 -15.70
CA LEU A 185 -25.20 -41.36 -16.33
C LEU A 185 -24.40 -40.05 -16.49
N GLU A 186 -25.09 -38.97 -16.82
CA GLU A 186 -24.51 -37.64 -17.08
C GLU A 186 -23.82 -37.03 -15.85
N GLU A 187 -24.22 -37.43 -14.64
CA GLU A 187 -23.67 -36.86 -13.40
C GLU A 187 -22.41 -37.56 -12.91
N TYR A 188 -22.07 -38.72 -13.45
CA TYR A 188 -20.93 -39.53 -13.01
C TYR A 188 -19.76 -39.50 -14.00
N VAL A 189 -19.73 -38.52 -14.91
CA VAL A 189 -18.62 -38.27 -15.84
C VAL A 189 -17.45 -37.65 -15.08
N ASN A 190 -16.22 -38.07 -15.39
CA ASN A 190 -15.00 -37.50 -14.81
C ASN A 190 -14.90 -35.99 -15.07
N GLU A 191 -14.23 -35.26 -14.18
CA GLU A 191 -14.02 -33.80 -14.22
C GLU A 191 -13.46 -33.26 -15.55
N ASP A 192 -12.96 -34.14 -16.42
CA ASP A 192 -12.38 -33.82 -17.74
C ASP A 192 -13.45 -33.56 -18.85
N GLY A 193 -14.74 -33.72 -18.56
CA GLY A 193 -15.82 -33.33 -19.49
C GLY A 193 -15.91 -34.18 -20.77
N GLU A 194 -15.45 -35.43 -20.74
CA GLU A 194 -15.53 -36.34 -21.88
C GLU A 194 -16.99 -36.73 -22.20
N GLU A 195 -17.39 -36.68 -23.47
CA GLU A 195 -18.73 -37.10 -23.89
C GLU A 195 -18.97 -38.59 -23.63
N ILE A 196 -20.12 -38.93 -23.02
CA ILE A 196 -20.52 -40.32 -22.79
C ILE A 196 -20.69 -41.03 -24.15
N PRO A 197 -20.02 -42.17 -24.38
CA PRO A 197 -20.15 -42.91 -25.63
C PRO A 197 -21.61 -43.27 -25.95
N GLN A 198 -22.05 -43.08 -27.20
CA GLN A 198 -23.40 -43.44 -27.65
C GLN A 198 -23.77 -44.90 -27.38
N ALA A 199 -22.77 -45.80 -27.35
CA ALA A 199 -22.95 -47.20 -26.99
C ALA A 199 -23.48 -47.40 -25.56
N HIS A 200 -23.11 -46.52 -24.61
CA HIS A 200 -23.59 -46.58 -23.22
C HIS A 200 -25.07 -46.22 -23.13
N TYR A 201 -25.51 -45.16 -23.83
CA TYR A 201 -26.93 -44.82 -23.93
C TYR A 201 -27.74 -45.97 -24.53
N ALA A 202 -27.28 -46.54 -25.65
CA ALA A 202 -27.95 -47.67 -26.29
C ALA A 202 -27.98 -48.94 -25.42
N ALA A 203 -26.97 -49.17 -24.59
CA ALA A 203 -26.95 -50.27 -23.63
C ALA A 203 -27.94 -50.02 -22.48
N ARG A 204 -28.01 -48.80 -21.95
CA ARG A 204 -28.97 -48.40 -20.92
C ARG A 204 -30.41 -48.56 -21.41
N GLU A 205 -30.73 -48.13 -22.63
CA GLU A 205 -32.08 -48.23 -23.21
C GLU A 205 -32.60 -49.68 -23.35
N ARG A 206 -31.71 -50.68 -23.32
CA ARG A 206 -32.10 -52.10 -23.36
C ARG A 206 -32.46 -52.66 -21.99
N LEU A 207 -32.14 -51.94 -20.91
CA LEU A 207 -32.48 -52.36 -19.56
C LEU A 207 -34.00 -52.21 -19.33
N PRO A 208 -34.57 -53.02 -18.41
CA PRO A 208 -35.91 -52.76 -17.90
C PRO A 208 -35.97 -51.38 -17.22
N GLU A 209 -37.19 -50.87 -16.97
CA GLU A 209 -37.43 -49.64 -16.20
C GLU A 209 -36.72 -49.72 -14.84
N ILE A 210 -35.57 -49.05 -14.74
CA ILE A 210 -34.59 -49.22 -13.66
C ILE A 210 -35.20 -48.83 -12.32
N ASP A 211 -35.95 -47.73 -12.31
CA ASP A 211 -36.71 -47.21 -11.18
C ASP A 211 -37.77 -48.20 -10.71
N LEU A 212 -38.53 -48.83 -11.63
CA LEU A 212 -39.53 -49.84 -11.26
C LEU A 212 -38.89 -51.08 -10.64
N VAL A 213 -37.79 -51.56 -11.21
CA VAL A 213 -37.05 -52.71 -10.68
C VAL A 213 -36.49 -52.39 -9.28
N LEU A 214 -35.94 -51.18 -9.09
CA LEU A 214 -35.44 -50.74 -7.80
C LEU A 214 -36.56 -50.58 -6.75
N ALA A 215 -37.70 -50.02 -7.13
CA ALA A 215 -38.86 -49.89 -6.26
C ALA A 215 -39.38 -51.27 -5.80
N GLN A 216 -39.41 -52.25 -6.70
CA GLN A 216 -39.76 -53.63 -6.34
C GLN A 216 -38.74 -54.24 -5.37
N ALA A 217 -37.45 -54.03 -5.59
CA ALA A 217 -36.40 -54.46 -4.66
C ALA A 217 -36.57 -53.84 -3.27
N TYR A 218 -36.98 -52.57 -3.17
CA TYR A 218 -37.27 -51.94 -1.87
C TYR A 218 -38.47 -52.55 -1.16
N VAL A 219 -39.54 -52.87 -1.88
CA VAL A 219 -40.70 -53.56 -1.29
C VAL A 219 -40.27 -54.92 -0.74
N ARG A 220 -39.44 -55.67 -1.47
CA ARG A 220 -38.89 -56.96 -1.01
C ARG A 220 -37.94 -56.83 0.17
N ALA A 221 -37.19 -55.73 0.24
CA ALA A 221 -36.28 -55.47 1.35
C ALA A 221 -36.99 -55.33 2.71
N GLU A 222 -38.28 -54.95 2.73
CA GLU A 222 -39.08 -54.92 3.96
C GLU A 222 -39.33 -56.34 4.53
N GLU A 223 -39.22 -57.37 3.69
CA GLU A 223 -39.42 -58.78 4.06
C GLU A 223 -38.13 -59.42 4.63
N ILE A 224 -36.99 -58.69 4.66
CA ILE A 224 -35.72 -59.19 5.20
C ILE A 224 -35.89 -59.49 6.71
N PRO A 225 -35.60 -60.73 7.17
CA PRO A 225 -35.67 -61.07 8.59
C PRO A 225 -34.73 -60.20 9.43
N ASP A 226 -35.19 -59.78 10.62
CA ASP A 226 -34.42 -58.98 11.57
C ASP A 226 -33.86 -57.65 11.01
N LEU A 227 -34.56 -57.05 10.04
CA LEU A 227 -34.24 -55.71 9.53
C LEU A 227 -34.35 -54.67 10.66
N GLY A 228 -33.22 -54.39 11.31
CA GLY A 228 -33.15 -53.48 12.45
C GLY A 228 -33.73 -52.09 12.14
N THR A 229 -34.16 -51.37 13.18
CA THR A 229 -34.84 -50.06 13.06
C THR A 229 -34.05 -49.03 12.24
N GLY A 230 -32.72 -49.02 12.34
CA GLY A 230 -31.86 -48.17 11.51
C GLY A 230 -31.86 -48.53 10.02
N ASN A 231 -31.89 -49.83 9.67
CA ASN A 231 -31.97 -50.26 8.26
C ASN A 231 -33.37 -50.01 7.69
N LEU A 232 -34.42 -50.18 8.49
CA LEU A 232 -35.78 -49.83 8.09
C LEU A 232 -35.92 -48.33 7.83
N ALA A 233 -35.31 -47.47 8.65
CA ALA A 233 -35.27 -46.03 8.41
C ALA A 233 -34.54 -45.69 7.09
N ARG A 234 -33.38 -46.31 6.84
CA ARG A 234 -32.66 -46.19 5.54
C ARG A 234 -33.52 -46.61 4.36
N LEU A 235 -34.19 -47.76 4.47
CA LEU A 235 -35.06 -48.27 3.41
C LEU A 235 -36.18 -47.29 3.07
N ARG A 236 -36.84 -46.74 4.08
CA ARG A 236 -37.89 -45.73 3.91
C ARG A 236 -37.35 -44.45 3.27
N ALA A 237 -36.15 -44.03 3.63
CA ALA A 237 -35.48 -42.91 2.99
C ALA A 237 -35.15 -43.19 1.51
N PHE A 238 -34.66 -44.39 1.18
CA PHE A 238 -34.43 -44.80 -0.21
C PHE A 238 -35.73 -44.83 -1.03
N GLN A 239 -36.83 -45.33 -0.46
CA GLN A 239 -38.15 -45.32 -1.09
C GLN A 239 -38.65 -43.90 -1.34
N ALA A 240 -38.53 -43.01 -0.34
CA ALA A 240 -38.91 -41.61 -0.48
C ALA A 240 -38.07 -40.90 -1.53
N GLU A 241 -36.76 -41.15 -1.58
CA GLU A 241 -35.85 -40.56 -2.56
C GLU A 241 -36.24 -40.95 -3.98
N LEU A 242 -36.40 -42.25 -4.23
CA LEU A 242 -36.76 -42.75 -5.55
C LEU A 242 -38.09 -42.16 -6.01
N LEU A 243 -39.06 -42.06 -5.10
CA LEU A 243 -40.32 -41.39 -5.39
C LEU A 243 -40.12 -39.91 -5.71
N MET A 244 -39.33 -39.18 -4.92
CA MET A 244 -39.04 -37.75 -5.14
C MET A 244 -38.31 -37.47 -6.45
N GLN A 245 -37.48 -38.40 -6.92
CA GLN A 245 -36.78 -38.29 -8.20
C GLN A 245 -37.74 -38.44 -9.39
N MET A 246 -38.75 -39.29 -9.26
CA MET A 246 -39.70 -39.60 -10.33
C MET A 246 -40.98 -38.78 -10.29
N ALA A 247 -41.34 -38.25 -9.12
CA ALA A 247 -42.62 -37.57 -8.88
C ALA A 247 -42.69 -36.20 -9.55
N GLU A 248 -43.85 -35.89 -10.12
CA GLU A 248 -44.19 -34.54 -10.56
C GLU A 248 -44.81 -33.72 -9.42
N GLN A 249 -44.94 -32.40 -9.62
CA GLN A 249 -45.54 -31.49 -8.63
C GLN A 249 -46.95 -31.94 -8.16
N ALA A 250 -47.73 -32.55 -9.05
CA ALA A 250 -49.06 -33.07 -8.73
C ALA A 250 -49.06 -34.24 -7.74
N GLU A 251 -47.92 -34.92 -7.59
CA GLU A 251 -47.75 -36.11 -6.74
C GLU A 251 -47.11 -35.78 -5.38
N ALA A 252 -47.01 -34.50 -5.02
CA ALA A 252 -46.43 -34.04 -3.76
C ALA A 252 -47.10 -34.67 -2.52
N ASP A 253 -48.40 -35.00 -2.58
CA ASP A 253 -49.08 -35.75 -1.51
C ASP A 253 -48.50 -37.15 -1.28
N ALA A 254 -48.14 -37.85 -2.35
CA ALA A 254 -47.51 -39.18 -2.26
C ALA A 254 -46.11 -39.09 -1.66
N VAL A 255 -45.33 -38.08 -2.06
CA VAL A 255 -44.01 -37.78 -1.48
C VAL A 255 -44.12 -37.48 0.01
N ARG A 256 -45.06 -36.62 0.42
CA ARG A 256 -45.31 -36.32 1.84
C ARG A 256 -45.70 -37.56 2.63
N ALA A 257 -46.56 -38.40 2.08
CA ALA A 257 -46.94 -39.66 2.70
C ALA A 257 -45.74 -40.60 2.86
N ALA A 258 -44.81 -40.65 1.89
CA ALA A 258 -43.59 -41.44 2.00
C ALA A 258 -42.64 -40.88 3.09
N LEU A 259 -42.40 -39.57 3.09
CA LEU A 259 -41.54 -38.90 4.09
C LEU A 259 -42.07 -39.09 5.51
N SER A 260 -43.40 -39.04 5.72
CA SER A 260 -44.01 -39.26 7.04
C SER A 260 -43.79 -40.65 7.64
N ARG A 261 -43.38 -41.64 6.83
CA ARG A 261 -43.01 -42.98 7.31
C ARG A 261 -41.63 -42.98 7.96
N ILE A 262 -40.79 -42.00 7.66
CA ILE A 262 -39.49 -41.82 8.29
C ILE A 262 -39.74 -41.21 9.68
N PRO A 263 -39.29 -41.85 10.78
CA PRO A 263 -39.53 -41.33 12.13
C PRO A 263 -38.96 -39.93 12.29
N ALA A 264 -39.80 -38.94 12.59
CA ALA A 264 -39.36 -37.59 12.87
C ALA A 264 -38.65 -37.53 14.23
N PRO A 265 -37.52 -36.80 14.35
CA PRO A 265 -36.90 -36.54 15.63
C PRO A 265 -37.81 -35.68 16.52
N VAL A 266 -37.76 -35.90 17.84
CA VAL A 266 -38.39 -34.97 18.78
C VAL A 266 -37.52 -33.72 18.81
N ILE A 267 -38.11 -32.58 18.41
CA ILE A 267 -37.45 -31.29 18.50
C ILE A 267 -37.34 -30.95 19.99
N ALA A 268 -36.12 -30.86 20.54
CA ALA A 268 -35.93 -30.35 21.89
C ALA A 268 -36.40 -28.89 21.90
N ASP A 269 -37.03 -28.45 22.98
CA ASP A 269 -37.52 -27.07 23.06
C ASP A 269 -36.33 -26.13 22.80
N PRO A 270 -36.37 -25.22 21.81
CA PRO A 270 -35.27 -24.31 21.56
C PRO A 270 -34.90 -23.44 22.78
N ASP A 271 -35.80 -23.35 23.78
CA ASP A 271 -35.56 -22.71 25.07
C ASP A 271 -34.79 -23.58 26.10
N ASP A 272 -34.58 -24.87 25.85
CA ASP A 272 -33.81 -25.78 26.73
C ASP A 272 -32.30 -25.71 26.44
N ASP A 273 -31.93 -25.22 25.25
CA ASP A 273 -30.55 -24.89 24.87
C ASP A 273 -30.29 -23.40 25.15
N GLN A 274 -30.42 -23.01 26.41
CA GLN A 274 -30.08 -21.67 26.87
C GLN A 274 -28.57 -21.42 26.75
N GLY A 275 -28.13 -21.02 25.56
CA GLY A 275 -27.13 -19.96 25.43
C GLY A 275 -25.71 -20.31 25.00
N GLU A 276 -25.39 -21.46 24.40
CA GLU A 276 -23.96 -21.75 24.11
C GLU A 276 -23.52 -21.92 22.62
N ASP A 277 -24.36 -22.34 21.66
CA ASP A 277 -23.86 -22.69 20.30
C ASP A 277 -24.44 -21.88 19.12
N GLU A 278 -24.49 -20.54 19.21
CA GLU A 278 -24.78 -19.68 18.03
C GLU A 278 -23.77 -19.82 16.88
N GLY A 279 -22.58 -20.37 17.13
CA GLY A 279 -21.48 -20.42 16.17
C GLY A 279 -21.40 -21.67 15.28
N TRP A 280 -22.12 -22.75 15.62
CA TRP A 280 -22.07 -24.00 14.86
C TRP A 280 -23.21 -24.08 13.85
N SER A 281 -22.88 -24.52 12.63
CA SER A 281 -23.88 -24.85 11.61
C SER A 281 -24.75 -25.99 12.09
N ARG A 282 -26.07 -25.81 11.98
CA ARG A 282 -27.02 -26.90 12.15
C ARG A 282 -27.09 -27.66 10.84
N GLU A 283 -26.37 -28.77 10.80
CA GLU A 283 -26.22 -29.61 9.60
C GLU A 283 -27.22 -30.77 9.54
N GLU A 284 -27.93 -31.03 10.64
CA GLU A 284 -28.93 -32.10 10.74
C GLU A 284 -30.04 -31.92 9.70
N MET A 285 -30.41 -33.00 9.01
CA MET A 285 -31.46 -33.00 7.98
C MET A 285 -32.55 -33.98 8.37
N SER A 286 -33.74 -33.50 8.71
CA SER A 286 -34.91 -34.35 8.93
C SER A 286 -35.67 -34.64 7.64
N ALA A 287 -36.60 -35.60 7.68
CA ALA A 287 -37.50 -35.87 6.55
C ALA A 287 -38.39 -34.66 6.20
N ASN A 288 -38.73 -33.80 7.17
CA ASN A 288 -39.49 -32.58 6.94
C ASN A 288 -38.65 -31.51 6.26
N ASP A 289 -37.39 -31.36 6.67
CA ASP A 289 -36.42 -30.45 6.04
C ASP A 289 -36.23 -30.83 4.55
N TRP A 290 -36.02 -32.12 4.28
CA TRP A 290 -35.86 -32.63 2.92
C TRP A 290 -37.11 -32.44 2.06
N GLY A 291 -38.31 -32.70 2.61
CA GLY A 291 -39.58 -32.43 1.94
C GLY A 291 -39.79 -30.94 1.64
N PHE A 292 -39.42 -30.05 2.58
CA PHE A 292 -39.48 -28.61 2.39
C PHE A 292 -38.58 -28.16 1.22
N LEU A 293 -37.32 -28.60 1.18
CA LEU A 293 -36.38 -28.25 0.11
C LEU A 293 -36.87 -28.76 -1.25
N TRP A 294 -37.38 -29.99 -1.30
CA TRP A 294 -37.90 -30.58 -2.53
C TRP A 294 -39.16 -29.86 -3.02
N GLU A 295 -40.15 -29.59 -2.18
CA GLU A 295 -41.33 -28.84 -2.65
C GLU A 295 -40.98 -27.41 -3.03
N LEU A 296 -40.05 -26.76 -2.34
CA LEU A 296 -39.58 -25.41 -2.67
C LEU A 296 -39.03 -25.33 -4.10
N SER A 297 -38.45 -26.41 -4.63
CA SER A 297 -37.96 -26.46 -6.02
C SER A 297 -39.04 -26.51 -7.09
N TRP A 298 -40.32 -26.44 -6.72
CA TRP A 298 -41.44 -26.38 -7.68
C TRP A 298 -42.40 -25.22 -7.39
N GLN A 299 -42.34 -24.65 -6.19
CA GLN A 299 -43.26 -23.59 -5.79
C GLN A 299 -42.86 -22.23 -6.38
N SER A 300 -43.88 -21.45 -6.74
CA SER A 300 -43.78 -20.01 -6.98
C SER A 300 -44.22 -19.24 -5.74
N PHE A 301 -44.03 -17.92 -5.73
CA PHE A 301 -44.36 -17.07 -4.58
C PHE A 301 -45.79 -17.24 -4.06
N GLY A 302 -46.77 -17.48 -4.95
CA GLY A 302 -48.16 -17.69 -4.55
C GLY A 302 -48.38 -18.95 -3.68
N GLY A 303 -47.51 -19.97 -3.80
CA GLY A 303 -47.59 -21.22 -3.04
C GLY A 303 -46.74 -21.25 -1.78
N TYR A 304 -45.94 -20.21 -1.51
CA TYR A 304 -45.01 -20.20 -0.37
C TYR A 304 -45.70 -20.17 1.00
N ALA A 305 -46.85 -19.52 1.13
CA ALA A 305 -47.62 -19.54 2.37
C ALA A 305 -48.13 -20.95 2.70
N ASP A 306 -48.62 -21.67 1.69
CA ASP A 306 -49.08 -23.05 1.84
C ASP A 306 -47.91 -24.00 2.13
N LEU A 307 -46.76 -23.78 1.49
CA LEU A 307 -45.53 -24.53 1.76
C LEU A 307 -45.12 -24.42 3.23
N LEU A 308 -45.05 -23.20 3.77
CA LEU A 308 -44.76 -22.97 5.18
C LEU A 308 -45.88 -23.50 6.11
N GLY A 309 -47.12 -23.56 5.64
CA GLY A 309 -48.21 -24.21 6.38
C GLY A 309 -48.03 -25.72 6.49
N ARG A 310 -47.50 -26.37 5.44
CA ARG A 310 -47.18 -27.80 5.42
C ARG A 310 -45.91 -28.13 6.21
N TYR A 311 -44.93 -27.23 6.18
CA TYR A 311 -43.65 -27.35 6.87
C TYR A 311 -43.42 -26.10 7.75
N PRO A 312 -44.01 -26.03 8.96
CA PRO A 312 -43.99 -24.79 9.76
C PRO A 312 -42.66 -24.47 10.45
N GLY A 313 -41.75 -25.44 10.57
CA GLY A 313 -40.53 -25.33 11.39
C GLY A 313 -40.83 -25.41 12.90
N PRO A 314 -39.82 -25.19 13.77
CA PRO A 314 -38.43 -24.83 13.45
C PRO A 314 -37.73 -25.95 12.67
N TYR A 315 -36.76 -25.58 11.83
CA TYR A 315 -35.99 -26.53 11.04
C TYR A 315 -34.70 -26.92 11.78
N GLU A 316 -34.29 -28.17 11.62
CA GLU A 316 -33.04 -28.68 12.20
C GLU A 316 -31.82 -28.29 11.32
N ASN A 317 -32.06 -27.87 10.08
CA ASN A 317 -31.03 -27.45 9.14
C ASN A 317 -31.03 -25.93 8.90
N ASP A 318 -29.85 -25.31 8.92
CA ASP A 318 -29.71 -23.86 8.70
C ASP A 318 -30.08 -23.40 7.28
N LEU A 319 -29.88 -24.24 6.26
CA LEU A 319 -30.35 -23.93 4.91
C LEU A 319 -31.89 -23.78 4.90
N CYS A 320 -32.58 -24.71 5.55
CA CYS A 320 -34.04 -24.73 5.60
C CYS A 320 -34.58 -23.56 6.43
N GLU A 321 -34.02 -23.34 7.62
CA GLU A 321 -34.40 -22.22 8.49
C GLU A 321 -34.15 -20.87 7.80
N GLY A 322 -33.01 -20.74 7.11
CA GLY A 322 -32.64 -19.58 6.32
C GLY A 322 -33.63 -19.27 5.21
N LEU A 323 -33.88 -20.25 4.32
CA LEU A 323 -34.83 -20.12 3.21
C LEU A 323 -36.25 -19.83 3.71
N ALA A 324 -36.70 -20.52 4.76
CA ALA A 324 -38.00 -20.30 5.35
C ALA A 324 -38.15 -18.88 5.92
N ASN A 325 -37.12 -18.34 6.58
CA ASN A 325 -37.13 -16.98 7.11
C ASN A 325 -37.10 -15.91 6.01
N LEU A 326 -36.38 -16.13 4.90
CA LEU A 326 -36.45 -15.25 3.73
C LEU A 326 -37.85 -15.25 3.10
N ILE A 327 -38.50 -16.42 2.98
CA ILE A 327 -39.88 -16.54 2.51
C ILE A 327 -40.85 -15.84 3.47
N LYS A 328 -40.75 -16.11 4.79
CA LYS A 328 -41.57 -15.47 5.83
C LYS A 328 -41.41 -13.95 5.79
N SER A 329 -40.19 -13.46 5.53
CA SER A 329 -39.93 -12.03 5.37
C SER A 329 -40.70 -11.43 4.19
N ALA A 330 -40.66 -12.09 3.04
CA ALA A 330 -41.38 -11.64 1.84
C ALA A 330 -42.91 -11.68 1.99
N LEU A 331 -43.43 -12.56 2.84
CA LEU A 331 -44.85 -12.67 3.19
C LEU A 331 -45.28 -11.79 4.37
N ALA A 332 -44.34 -11.17 5.08
CA ALA A 332 -44.63 -10.49 6.35
C ALA A 332 -45.43 -9.19 6.14
N ASN A 333 -46.43 -8.99 7.01
CA ASN A 333 -47.14 -7.72 7.11
C ASN A 333 -46.34 -6.74 7.97
N GLY A 334 -45.76 -5.72 7.33
CA GLY A 334 -45.08 -4.60 7.99
C GLY A 334 -43.55 -4.68 7.92
N LYS A 335 -42.93 -3.53 7.64
CA LYS A 335 -41.49 -3.42 7.35
C LYS A 335 -40.58 -3.90 8.48
N GLY A 336 -40.97 -3.68 9.74
CA GLY A 336 -40.15 -4.08 10.90
C GLY A 336 -40.04 -5.60 11.06
N ARG A 337 -41.14 -6.34 10.88
CA ARG A 337 -41.13 -7.81 10.97
C ARG A 337 -40.43 -8.44 9.77
N ALA A 338 -40.62 -7.88 8.57
CA ALA A 338 -39.88 -8.29 7.37
C ALA A 338 -38.36 -8.15 7.59
N ALA A 339 -37.88 -6.98 8.04
CA ALA A 339 -36.45 -6.77 8.29
C ALA A 339 -35.87 -7.78 9.30
N GLN A 340 -36.57 -8.06 10.41
CA GLN A 340 -36.12 -9.06 11.39
C GLN A 340 -36.01 -10.47 10.79
N LEU A 341 -36.99 -10.88 9.99
CA LEU A 341 -37.00 -12.20 9.35
C LEU A 341 -35.97 -12.30 8.23
N PHE A 342 -35.76 -11.23 7.47
CA PHE A 342 -34.68 -11.16 6.49
C PHE A 342 -33.32 -11.33 7.18
N SER A 343 -33.10 -10.64 8.29
CA SER A 343 -31.85 -10.77 9.05
C SER A 343 -31.64 -12.15 9.63
N ALA A 344 -32.68 -12.77 10.19
CA ALA A 344 -32.61 -14.15 10.65
C ALA A 344 -32.31 -15.12 9.49
N GLY A 345 -32.93 -14.91 8.33
CA GLY A 345 -32.71 -15.75 7.14
C GLY A 345 -31.28 -15.70 6.63
N VAL A 346 -30.72 -14.51 6.47
CA VAL A 346 -29.33 -14.33 6.06
C VAL A 346 -28.35 -14.86 7.12
N HIS A 347 -28.65 -14.69 8.41
CA HIS A 347 -27.81 -15.24 9.49
C HIS A 347 -27.73 -16.76 9.43
N SER A 348 -28.87 -17.46 9.32
CA SER A 348 -28.90 -18.93 9.18
C SER A 348 -28.16 -19.39 7.93
N LEU A 349 -28.36 -18.74 6.78
CA LEU A 349 -27.65 -19.12 5.55
C LEU A 349 -26.14 -18.86 5.63
N ALA A 350 -25.71 -17.76 6.27
CA ALA A 350 -24.29 -17.52 6.50
C ALA A 350 -23.68 -18.60 7.41
N ARG A 351 -24.41 -19.01 8.46
CA ARG A 351 -24.00 -20.11 9.34
C ARG A 351 -23.94 -21.45 8.59
N PHE A 352 -24.89 -21.72 7.71
CA PHE A 352 -24.90 -22.89 6.83
C PHE A 352 -23.64 -22.97 5.95
N GLN A 353 -23.26 -21.86 5.29
CA GLN A 353 -22.08 -21.83 4.42
C GLN A 353 -20.77 -22.08 5.19
N THR A 354 -20.69 -21.62 6.43
CA THR A 354 -19.51 -21.81 7.28
C THR A 354 -19.41 -23.22 7.86
N GLY A 355 -20.52 -23.96 7.89
CA GLY A 355 -20.54 -25.40 8.14
C GLY A 355 -19.91 -26.16 6.97
N LEU A 356 -19.50 -27.40 7.19
CA LEU A 356 -18.96 -28.26 6.13
C LEU A 356 -20.10 -28.71 5.19
N GLY A 357 -20.71 -27.78 4.44
CA GLY A 357 -21.85 -27.98 3.53
C GLY A 357 -21.68 -29.15 2.54
N SER A 358 -20.46 -29.67 2.40
CA SER A 358 -20.10 -30.97 1.81
C SER A 358 -20.84 -32.21 2.34
N MET A 359 -21.48 -32.12 3.53
CA MET A 359 -22.23 -33.24 4.14
C MET A 359 -23.75 -33.10 4.02
N LEU A 360 -24.24 -32.02 3.40
CA LEU A 360 -25.68 -31.84 3.21
C LEU A 360 -26.26 -33.05 2.44
N GLY A 361 -27.25 -33.70 3.03
CA GLY A 361 -27.87 -34.89 2.44
C GLY A 361 -27.04 -36.17 2.49
N ALA A 362 -25.94 -36.23 3.24
CA ALA A 362 -25.20 -37.48 3.48
C ALA A 362 -25.94 -38.43 4.45
N SER A 363 -26.74 -37.87 5.33
CA SER A 363 -27.50 -38.58 6.36
C SER A 363 -28.86 -37.92 6.60
N LEU A 364 -29.74 -38.67 7.27
CA LEU A 364 -30.98 -38.13 7.84
C LEU A 364 -30.98 -38.29 9.36
N THR A 365 -31.38 -37.23 10.05
CA THR A 365 -31.71 -37.31 11.47
C THR A 365 -33.10 -37.91 11.61
N VAL A 366 -33.19 -39.04 12.31
CA VAL A 366 -34.45 -39.75 12.56
C VAL A 366 -34.71 -39.90 14.06
N GLY A 367 -35.98 -39.96 14.44
CA GLY A 367 -36.40 -40.24 15.80
C GLY A 367 -36.15 -41.70 16.19
N THR A 368 -35.72 -41.93 17.44
CA THR A 368 -35.63 -43.27 18.01
C THR A 368 -36.93 -43.65 18.72
N PRO A 369 -37.25 -44.96 18.86
CA PRO A 369 -38.42 -45.43 19.61
C PRO A 369 -38.43 -44.98 21.09
N GLU A 370 -37.25 -44.67 21.64
CA GLU A 370 -37.06 -44.21 23.02
C GLU A 370 -37.25 -42.69 23.18
N GLY A 371 -37.62 -41.98 22.11
CA GLY A 371 -37.82 -40.53 22.11
C GLY A 371 -36.54 -39.71 21.90
N GLY A 372 -35.42 -40.37 21.54
CA GLY A 372 -34.15 -39.72 21.21
C GLY A 372 -34.00 -39.46 19.71
N ARG A 373 -32.78 -39.06 19.30
CA ARG A 373 -32.39 -38.81 17.91
C ARG A 373 -31.26 -39.77 17.52
N THR A 374 -31.21 -40.14 16.25
CA THR A 374 -30.08 -40.88 15.68
C THR A 374 -29.85 -40.46 14.23
N GLU A 375 -28.59 -40.40 13.84
CA GLU A 375 -28.20 -40.10 12.47
C GLU A 375 -28.12 -41.40 11.66
N VAL A 376 -28.84 -41.42 10.54
CA VAL A 376 -28.91 -42.57 9.66
C VAL A 376 -28.23 -42.22 8.33
N PRO A 377 -27.07 -42.84 8.02
CA PRO A 377 -26.38 -42.57 6.76
C PRO A 377 -27.17 -43.16 5.58
N ILE A 378 -27.30 -42.40 4.48
CA ILE A 378 -28.07 -42.79 3.28
C ILE A 378 -27.11 -43.30 2.17
N ALA A 379 -25.98 -43.90 2.57
CA ALA A 379 -24.77 -44.18 1.77
C ALA A 379 -23.95 -42.92 1.42
N TYR A 380 -22.78 -43.06 0.77
CA TYR A 380 -21.88 -41.93 0.46
C TYR A 380 -22.62 -40.86 -0.38
N GLN A 381 -22.94 -39.73 0.26
CA GLN A 381 -23.38 -38.44 -0.29
C GLN A 381 -24.57 -38.44 -1.25
N ASN A 382 -25.74 -39.01 -0.93
CA ASN A 382 -26.89 -38.87 -1.84
C ASN A 382 -28.25 -38.91 -1.13
N LEU A 383 -28.74 -37.75 -0.72
CA LEU A 383 -30.16 -37.40 -0.88
C LEU A 383 -30.21 -36.44 -2.05
N ARG A 384 -30.96 -36.76 -3.11
CA ARG A 384 -31.16 -35.75 -4.14
C ARG A 384 -31.93 -34.56 -3.58
N HIS A 385 -31.26 -33.41 -3.60
CA HIS A 385 -31.81 -32.11 -3.26
C HIS A 385 -31.28 -31.06 -4.27
N PRO A 386 -32.02 -29.96 -4.49
CA PRO A 386 -31.48 -28.83 -5.22
C PRO A 386 -30.29 -28.22 -4.48
N SER A 387 -29.31 -27.66 -5.20
CA SER A 387 -28.19 -26.97 -4.55
C SER A 387 -28.69 -25.78 -3.73
N ALA A 388 -28.00 -25.47 -2.64
CA ALA A 388 -28.34 -24.32 -1.79
C ALA A 388 -28.38 -23.01 -2.60
N GLU A 389 -27.40 -22.83 -3.50
CA GLU A 389 -27.34 -21.70 -4.42
C GLU A 389 -28.58 -21.60 -5.31
N SER A 390 -28.99 -22.71 -5.96
CA SER A 390 -30.16 -22.71 -6.84
C SER A 390 -31.46 -22.40 -6.09
N LEU A 391 -31.56 -22.78 -4.81
CA LEU A 391 -32.72 -22.47 -3.97
C LEU A 391 -32.79 -20.99 -3.62
N VAL A 392 -31.66 -20.38 -3.23
CA VAL A 392 -31.61 -18.93 -2.95
C VAL A 392 -31.89 -18.13 -4.23
N GLN A 393 -31.31 -18.53 -5.37
CA GLN A 393 -31.57 -17.89 -6.66
C GLN A 393 -33.05 -18.01 -7.06
N ARG A 394 -33.68 -19.15 -6.81
CA ARG A 394 -35.11 -19.33 -7.05
C ARG A 394 -35.97 -18.34 -6.24
N LEU A 395 -35.60 -18.05 -4.99
CA LEU A 395 -36.29 -17.03 -4.20
C LEU A 395 -36.19 -15.66 -4.86
N VAL A 396 -35.01 -15.28 -5.39
CA VAL A 396 -34.82 -14.03 -6.15
C VAL A 396 -35.76 -13.98 -7.36
N ASP A 397 -35.88 -15.08 -8.11
CA ASP A 397 -36.64 -15.12 -9.36
C ASP A 397 -38.16 -15.04 -9.13
N HIS A 398 -38.66 -15.57 -8.01
CA HIS A 398 -40.09 -15.70 -7.76
C HIS A 398 -40.65 -14.66 -6.79
N ILE A 399 -39.85 -14.15 -5.85
CA ILE A 399 -40.31 -13.11 -4.92
C ILE A 399 -40.56 -11.81 -5.71
N PRO A 400 -41.73 -11.17 -5.54
CA PRO A 400 -42.07 -9.96 -6.28
C PRO A 400 -41.03 -8.86 -6.08
N SER A 401 -40.71 -8.13 -7.16
CA SER A 401 -39.83 -6.96 -7.10
C SER A 401 -40.34 -5.83 -6.20
N THR A 402 -41.63 -5.87 -5.81
CA THR A 402 -42.22 -4.96 -4.82
C THR A 402 -41.85 -5.29 -3.38
N TYR A 403 -41.21 -6.44 -3.11
CA TYR A 403 -40.69 -6.79 -1.79
C TYR A 403 -39.64 -5.77 -1.34
N SER A 404 -39.75 -5.29 -0.10
CA SER A 404 -38.97 -4.16 0.39
C SER A 404 -37.46 -4.41 0.46
N HIS A 405 -37.04 -5.67 0.57
CA HIS A 405 -35.63 -6.07 0.57
C HIS A 405 -35.24 -6.85 -0.70
N ASN A 406 -35.94 -6.64 -1.82
CA ASN A 406 -35.63 -7.32 -3.07
C ASN A 406 -34.19 -7.05 -3.53
N ARG A 407 -33.72 -5.79 -3.42
CA ARG A 407 -32.35 -5.43 -3.79
C ARG A 407 -31.34 -6.17 -2.92
N GLU A 408 -31.56 -6.19 -1.61
CA GLU A 408 -30.71 -6.86 -0.63
C GLU A 408 -30.69 -8.37 -0.87
N LEU A 409 -31.85 -8.99 -1.16
CA LEU A 409 -31.93 -10.41 -1.50
C LEU A 409 -31.13 -10.76 -2.76
N CYS A 410 -31.23 -9.93 -3.82
CA CYS A 410 -30.42 -10.12 -5.04
C CYS A 410 -28.92 -10.06 -4.76
N GLN A 411 -28.49 -9.10 -3.95
CA GLN A 411 -27.08 -8.92 -3.59
C GLN A 411 -26.58 -10.07 -2.70
N PHE A 412 -27.38 -10.47 -1.71
CA PHE A 412 -27.11 -11.63 -0.87
C PHE A 412 -26.97 -12.91 -1.70
N SER A 413 -27.88 -13.17 -2.65
CA SER A 413 -27.85 -14.36 -3.51
C SER A 413 -26.53 -14.51 -4.27
N ARG A 414 -26.01 -13.41 -4.83
CA ARG A 414 -24.73 -13.40 -5.56
C ARG A 414 -23.54 -13.68 -4.65
N LEU A 415 -23.52 -13.08 -3.46
CA LEU A 415 -22.46 -13.32 -2.47
C LEU A 415 -22.51 -14.75 -1.93
N PHE A 416 -23.70 -15.26 -1.65
CA PHE A 416 -23.92 -16.62 -1.18
C PHE A 416 -23.44 -17.63 -2.23
N ALA A 417 -23.79 -17.43 -3.51
CA ALA A 417 -23.29 -18.23 -4.63
C ALA A 417 -21.75 -18.26 -4.65
N GLY A 418 -21.10 -17.09 -4.65
CA GLY A 418 -19.64 -16.99 -4.62
C GLY A 418 -19.00 -17.71 -3.42
N ALA A 419 -19.59 -17.58 -2.24
CA ALA A 419 -19.09 -18.21 -1.02
C ALA A 419 -19.26 -19.74 -1.03
N MET A 420 -20.31 -20.26 -1.68
CA MET A 420 -20.51 -21.69 -1.89
C MET A 420 -19.55 -22.26 -2.95
N SER A 421 -19.18 -21.48 -3.98
CA SER A 421 -18.24 -21.91 -5.02
C SER A 421 -16.78 -22.01 -4.53
N TYR A 422 -16.40 -21.36 -3.43
CA TYR A 422 -15.02 -21.45 -2.89
C TYR A 422 -14.60 -22.87 -2.49
N TYR A 423 -15.56 -23.75 -2.20
CA TYR A 423 -15.32 -25.18 -1.96
C TYR A 423 -15.26 -26.02 -3.26
N GLY A 424 -15.54 -25.42 -4.42
CA GLY A 424 -15.34 -25.98 -5.75
C GLY A 424 -14.10 -25.38 -6.44
N ASN A 425 -13.58 -26.05 -7.47
CA ASN A 425 -12.37 -25.64 -8.19
C ASN A 425 -12.50 -24.32 -8.98
N GLU A 426 -13.67 -23.68 -9.01
CA GLU A 426 -13.94 -22.44 -9.74
C GLU A 426 -14.43 -21.34 -8.80
N ARG A 427 -13.67 -20.25 -8.67
CA ARG A 427 -14.13 -19.06 -7.95
C ARG A 427 -15.15 -18.32 -8.82
N HIS A 428 -16.38 -18.23 -8.33
CA HIS A 428 -17.42 -17.42 -8.97
C HIS A 428 -17.28 -15.96 -8.53
N ASN A 429 -17.26 -15.03 -9.50
CA ASN A 429 -17.28 -13.61 -9.22
C ASN A 429 -18.75 -13.14 -9.10
N PRO A 430 -19.18 -12.53 -7.97
CA PRO A 430 -20.56 -12.08 -7.75
C PRO A 430 -21.01 -10.95 -8.70
N GLY A 431 -20.19 -10.56 -9.69
CA GLY A 431 -20.49 -9.61 -10.75
C GLY A 431 -20.12 -8.16 -10.40
N GLU A 432 -19.94 -7.32 -11.43
CA GLU A 432 -19.48 -5.92 -11.28
C GLU A 432 -20.42 -5.03 -10.45
N ASP A 433 -21.72 -5.37 -10.37
CA ASP A 433 -22.74 -4.59 -9.65
C ASP A 433 -22.81 -4.85 -8.14
N THR A 434 -22.08 -5.85 -7.66
CA THR A 434 -22.01 -6.18 -6.24
C THR A 434 -20.80 -5.40 -5.69
N THR A 435 -20.93 -4.63 -4.62
CA THR A 435 -19.79 -3.98 -3.93
C THR A 435 -20.09 -3.94 -2.44
N TYR A 436 -19.07 -3.75 -1.60
CA TYR A 436 -19.28 -3.55 -0.17
C TYR A 436 -20.27 -2.43 0.14
N GLU A 437 -20.21 -1.32 -0.58
CA GLU A 437 -21.15 -0.20 -0.42
C GLU A 437 -22.56 -0.56 -0.91
N ALA A 438 -22.67 -1.38 -1.97
CA ALA A 438 -23.97 -1.83 -2.47
C ALA A 438 -24.73 -2.75 -1.49
N VAL A 439 -24.03 -3.37 -0.53
CA VAL A 439 -24.60 -4.28 0.47
C VAL A 439 -24.57 -3.73 1.90
N GLU A 440 -24.31 -2.43 2.07
CA GLU A 440 -24.21 -1.76 3.38
C GLU A 440 -25.44 -2.02 4.27
N SER A 441 -26.64 -1.97 3.68
CA SER A 441 -27.90 -2.28 4.38
C SER A 441 -27.93 -3.67 5.02
N ILE A 442 -27.31 -4.67 4.38
CA ILE A 442 -27.18 -6.04 4.88
C ILE A 442 -26.03 -6.11 5.89
N ARG A 443 -24.90 -5.44 5.63
CA ARG A 443 -23.75 -5.45 6.53
C ARG A 443 -24.09 -5.04 7.96
N ASP A 444 -24.84 -3.95 8.11
CA ASP A 444 -25.03 -3.29 9.42
C ASP A 444 -26.15 -3.87 10.28
N THR A 445 -27.07 -4.65 9.68
CA THR A 445 -28.33 -5.02 10.33
C THR A 445 -28.55 -6.52 10.49
N THR A 446 -27.61 -7.34 10.01
CA THR A 446 -27.89 -8.75 9.73
C THR A 446 -27.07 -9.70 10.60
N SER A 447 -25.74 -9.78 10.42
CA SER A 447 -24.88 -10.68 11.19
C SER A 447 -23.38 -10.46 10.91
N ALA A 448 -22.52 -10.73 11.91
CA ALA A 448 -21.06 -10.82 11.71
C ALA A 448 -20.68 -12.02 10.80
N LEU A 449 -21.43 -13.13 10.88
CA LEU A 449 -21.23 -14.30 10.00
C LEU A 449 -21.50 -13.98 8.53
N PHE A 450 -22.49 -13.13 8.23
CA PHE A 450 -22.72 -12.70 6.86
C PHE A 450 -21.48 -12.00 6.30
N GLN A 451 -20.90 -11.07 7.08
CA GLN A 451 -19.67 -10.40 6.67
C GLN A 451 -18.50 -11.39 6.54
N TRP A 452 -18.42 -12.39 7.42
CA TRP A 452 -17.41 -13.45 7.34
C TRP A 452 -17.56 -14.29 6.07
N MET A 453 -18.76 -14.81 5.78
CA MET A 453 -19.11 -15.54 4.56
C MET A 453 -18.80 -14.71 3.31
N ALA A 454 -19.08 -13.40 3.33
CA ALA A 454 -18.82 -12.52 2.20
C ALA A 454 -17.32 -12.42 1.84
N ILE A 455 -16.40 -12.68 2.78
CA ILE A 455 -14.96 -12.71 2.49
C ILE A 455 -14.64 -13.78 1.43
N ASP A 456 -15.27 -14.95 1.53
CA ASP A 456 -15.05 -16.06 0.60
C ASP A 456 -15.77 -15.86 -0.74
N GLY A 457 -16.89 -15.13 -0.72
CA GLY A 457 -17.67 -14.80 -1.92
C GLY A 457 -17.07 -13.71 -2.82
N TRP A 458 -15.97 -13.06 -2.41
CA TRP A 458 -15.35 -11.96 -3.16
C TRP A 458 -14.01 -12.32 -3.78
N GLU A 459 -13.74 -11.91 -5.02
CA GLU A 459 -12.38 -12.05 -5.60
C GLU A 459 -11.44 -10.92 -5.20
N SER A 460 -11.94 -9.68 -5.14
CA SER A 460 -11.14 -8.48 -4.85
C SER A 460 -10.62 -8.47 -3.41
N LEU A 461 -9.31 -8.32 -3.24
CA LEU A 461 -8.70 -8.21 -1.92
C LEU A 461 -9.21 -6.99 -1.14
N ALA A 462 -9.50 -5.87 -1.82
CA ALA A 462 -10.05 -4.68 -1.17
C ALA A 462 -11.39 -4.97 -0.49
N GLU A 463 -12.28 -5.68 -1.18
CA GLU A 463 -13.60 -6.05 -0.65
C GLU A 463 -13.46 -7.05 0.50
N ARG A 464 -12.58 -8.07 0.35
CA ARG A 464 -12.26 -9.03 1.42
C ARG A 464 -11.80 -8.34 2.70
N ILE A 465 -10.90 -7.35 2.59
CA ILE A 465 -10.42 -6.60 3.75
C ILE A 465 -11.57 -5.81 4.39
N LYS A 466 -12.41 -5.13 3.60
CA LYS A 466 -13.54 -4.36 4.13
C LYS A 466 -14.55 -5.25 4.86
N PHE A 467 -14.89 -6.43 4.32
CA PHE A 467 -15.76 -7.40 4.99
C PHE A 467 -15.12 -8.02 6.23
N PHE A 468 -13.83 -8.37 6.18
CA PHE A 468 -13.10 -8.89 7.33
C PHE A 468 -13.09 -7.89 8.49
N VAL A 469 -12.71 -6.65 8.22
CA VAL A 469 -12.67 -5.59 9.23
C VAL A 469 -14.07 -5.29 9.75
N GLY A 470 -15.06 -5.18 8.86
CA GLY A 470 -16.46 -4.97 9.25
C GLY A 470 -17.04 -6.11 10.10
N ALA A 471 -16.65 -7.36 9.84
CA ALA A 471 -17.04 -8.53 10.64
C ALA A 471 -16.50 -8.42 12.07
N LEU A 472 -15.24 -7.98 12.23
CA LEU A 472 -14.62 -7.76 13.53
C LEU A 472 -15.23 -6.59 14.30
N MET A 473 -15.68 -5.54 13.60
CA MET A 473 -16.33 -4.37 14.20
C MET A 473 -17.78 -4.63 14.62
N HIS A 474 -18.39 -5.72 14.15
CA HIS A 474 -19.81 -5.96 14.33
C HIS A 474 -20.18 -6.19 15.80
N PRO A 475 -21.34 -5.69 16.30
CA PRO A 475 -21.73 -5.83 17.71
C PRO A 475 -21.83 -7.28 18.21
N TYR A 476 -22.12 -8.22 17.31
CA TYR A 476 -22.24 -9.65 17.62
C TYR A 476 -20.99 -10.48 17.25
N ALA A 477 -19.87 -9.84 16.89
CA ALA A 477 -18.67 -10.53 16.44
C ALA A 477 -18.18 -11.58 17.46
N SER A 478 -18.22 -11.26 18.75
CA SER A 478 -17.70 -12.14 19.81
C SER A 478 -18.56 -13.35 20.12
N THR A 479 -19.85 -13.33 19.78
CA THR A 479 -20.75 -14.49 19.93
C THR A 479 -20.85 -15.31 18.64
N GLN A 480 -20.59 -14.69 17.50
CA GLN A 480 -20.80 -15.30 16.19
C GLN A 480 -19.50 -15.85 15.56
N ILE A 481 -18.37 -15.14 15.67
CA ILE A 481 -17.08 -15.57 15.12
C ILE A 481 -16.31 -16.31 16.22
N ARG A 482 -16.19 -17.64 16.09
CA ARG A 482 -15.64 -18.54 17.11
C ARG A 482 -14.23 -19.05 16.77
N GLU A 483 -13.58 -19.67 17.75
CA GLU A 483 -12.19 -20.13 17.66
C GLU A 483 -11.88 -21.11 16.52
N HIS A 484 -12.88 -21.85 16.03
CA HIS A 484 -12.71 -22.79 14.92
C HIS A 484 -12.67 -22.12 13.54
N TYR A 485 -13.05 -20.84 13.43
CA TYR A 485 -12.96 -20.11 12.18
C TYR A 485 -11.49 -19.84 11.82
N SER A 486 -11.10 -20.29 10.63
CA SER A 486 -9.73 -20.12 10.13
C SER A 486 -9.49 -18.69 9.63
N LEU A 487 -8.22 -18.25 9.67
CA LEU A 487 -7.82 -16.94 9.16
C LEU A 487 -8.20 -16.81 7.67
N PRO A 488 -8.91 -15.75 7.26
CA PRO A 488 -9.29 -15.57 5.87
C PRO A 488 -8.07 -15.39 4.97
N VAL A 489 -8.22 -15.78 3.70
CA VAL A 489 -7.16 -15.62 2.69
C VAL A 489 -7.12 -14.18 2.20
N LEU A 490 -6.28 -13.37 2.87
CA LEU A 490 -5.98 -11.98 2.53
C LEU A 490 -4.61 -11.89 1.83
N GLN A 491 -4.55 -12.29 0.56
CA GLN A 491 -3.33 -12.24 -0.27
C GLN A 491 -3.61 -11.56 -1.60
N GLY A 492 -2.63 -10.81 -2.10
CA GLY A 492 -2.71 -10.02 -3.34
C GLY A 492 -2.42 -8.55 -3.10
N ASP A 493 -2.63 -7.73 -4.12
CA ASP A 493 -2.48 -6.28 -4.06
C ASP A 493 -3.85 -5.59 -4.05
N VAL A 494 -3.97 -4.49 -3.31
CA VAL A 494 -5.16 -3.63 -3.39
C VAL A 494 -4.98 -2.66 -4.56
N PRO A 495 -5.91 -2.62 -5.54
CA PRO A 495 -5.87 -1.66 -6.63
C PRO A 495 -5.86 -0.22 -6.10
N ALA A 496 -5.07 0.66 -6.74
CA ALA A 496 -4.89 2.05 -6.27
C ALA A 496 -6.21 2.82 -6.13
N ASP A 497 -7.16 2.60 -7.04
CA ASP A 497 -8.50 3.22 -7.01
C ASP A 497 -9.39 2.73 -5.85
N LYS A 498 -9.00 1.64 -5.18
CA LYS A 498 -9.72 1.03 -4.05
C LYS A 498 -9.06 1.27 -2.69
N VAL A 499 -7.82 1.75 -2.65
CA VAL A 499 -7.06 2.01 -1.41
C VAL A 499 -7.85 2.90 -0.46
N ARG A 500 -8.33 4.05 -0.93
CA ARG A 500 -9.10 5.01 -0.11
C ARG A 500 -10.33 4.40 0.56
N ALA A 501 -11.05 3.50 -0.10
CA ALA A 501 -12.20 2.82 0.48
C ALA A 501 -11.79 1.88 1.62
N VAL A 502 -10.67 1.18 1.48
CA VAL A 502 -10.12 0.32 2.55
C VAL A 502 -9.62 1.16 3.73
N LEU A 503 -8.94 2.28 3.47
CA LEU A 503 -8.48 3.20 4.52
C LEU A 503 -9.64 3.77 5.35
N GLY A 504 -10.78 4.08 4.72
CA GLY A 504 -11.99 4.50 5.41
C GLY A 504 -12.45 3.49 6.47
N VAL A 505 -12.58 2.22 6.09
CA VAL A 505 -13.01 1.15 7.00
C VAL A 505 -11.97 0.90 8.11
N LEU A 506 -10.67 0.96 7.79
CA LEU A 506 -9.61 0.83 8.79
C LEU A 506 -9.59 1.99 9.81
N THR A 507 -9.98 3.19 9.37
CA THR A 507 -10.10 4.37 10.24
C THR A 507 -11.24 4.19 11.24
N GLU A 508 -12.38 3.69 10.80
CA GLU A 508 -13.49 3.34 11.70
C GLU A 508 -13.07 2.23 12.68
N PHE A 509 -12.38 1.20 12.18
CA PHE A 509 -11.86 0.11 12.99
C PHE A 509 -10.89 0.58 14.08
N ALA A 510 -9.94 1.47 13.74
CA ALA A 510 -9.01 2.04 14.70
C ALA A 510 -9.76 2.72 15.87
N GLY A 511 -10.85 3.44 15.56
CA GLY A 511 -11.71 4.07 16.56
C GLY A 511 -12.41 3.09 17.53
N CYS A 512 -12.57 1.81 17.14
CA CYS A 512 -13.17 0.77 17.98
C CYS A 512 -12.23 -0.41 18.31
N ARG A 513 -10.95 -0.32 18.00
CA ARG A 513 -9.96 -1.40 18.19
C ARG A 513 -9.92 -1.96 19.61
N HIS A 514 -10.08 -1.09 20.61
CA HIS A 514 -10.13 -1.45 22.03
C HIS A 514 -11.27 -2.43 22.38
N LYS A 515 -12.34 -2.49 21.58
CA LYS A 515 -13.47 -3.41 21.81
C LYS A 515 -13.11 -4.88 21.55
N LEU A 516 -12.01 -5.14 20.83
CA LEU A 516 -11.54 -6.51 20.58
C LEU A 516 -10.69 -7.05 21.74
N GLU A 517 -10.08 -6.20 22.57
CA GLU A 517 -9.18 -6.64 23.66
C GLU A 517 -9.81 -7.63 24.65
N PRO A 518 -11.10 -7.51 25.04
CA PRO A 518 -11.77 -8.50 25.88
C PRO A 518 -12.02 -9.86 25.20
N HIS A 519 -11.75 -9.98 23.90
CA HIS A 519 -12.06 -11.16 23.09
C HIS A 519 -10.78 -11.71 22.42
N PRO A 520 -9.98 -12.54 23.13
CA PRO A 520 -8.65 -12.97 22.68
C PRO A 520 -8.60 -13.61 21.29
N HIS A 521 -9.65 -14.33 20.90
CA HIS A 521 -9.73 -14.93 19.58
C HIS A 521 -9.83 -13.88 18.46
N LEU A 522 -10.73 -12.90 18.59
CA LEU A 522 -10.89 -11.82 17.61
C LEU A 522 -9.63 -10.93 17.55
N ASP A 523 -9.04 -10.63 18.71
CA ASP A 523 -7.77 -9.91 18.82
C ASP A 523 -6.64 -10.65 18.08
N SER A 524 -6.58 -11.97 18.21
CA SER A 524 -5.62 -12.82 17.51
C SER A 524 -5.84 -12.82 15.99
N LEU A 525 -7.09 -12.94 15.52
CA LEU A 525 -7.43 -12.88 14.09
C LEU A 525 -6.97 -11.55 13.45
N TRP A 526 -7.24 -10.44 14.13
CA TRP A 526 -6.78 -9.12 13.71
C TRP A 526 -5.25 -9.05 13.65
N LYS A 527 -4.55 -9.37 14.75
CA LYS A 527 -3.08 -9.27 14.83
C LYS A 527 -2.37 -10.15 13.79
N GLN A 528 -2.91 -11.32 13.48
CA GLN A 528 -2.39 -12.20 12.43
C GLN A 528 -2.60 -11.63 11.00
N SER A 529 -3.58 -10.74 10.83
CA SER A 529 -3.95 -10.16 9.53
C SER A 529 -3.37 -8.75 9.32
N ALA A 530 -3.16 -7.97 10.38
CA ALA A 530 -2.82 -6.55 10.32
C ALA A 530 -1.62 -6.29 9.41
N VAL A 531 -0.52 -7.00 9.61
CA VAL A 531 0.70 -6.84 8.80
C VAL A 531 0.43 -7.11 7.31
N ARG A 532 -0.38 -8.13 6.98
CA ARG A 532 -0.73 -8.45 5.59
C ARG A 532 -1.58 -7.37 4.95
N ILE A 533 -2.55 -6.83 5.70
CA ILE A 533 -3.42 -5.75 5.24
C ILE A 533 -2.58 -4.50 4.94
N PHE A 534 -1.72 -4.09 5.86
CA PHE A 534 -0.83 -2.94 5.65
C PHE A 534 0.15 -3.17 4.49
N ASP A 535 0.67 -4.39 4.33
CA ASP A 535 1.56 -4.73 3.21
C ASP A 535 0.86 -4.59 1.85
N ALA A 536 -0.41 -5.01 1.76
CA ALA A 536 -1.22 -4.90 0.54
C ALA A 536 -1.60 -3.44 0.19
N LEU A 537 -1.51 -2.51 1.15
CA LEU A 537 -1.81 -1.09 0.98
C LEU A 537 -0.57 -0.24 0.67
N MET A 538 0.62 -0.83 0.58
CA MET A 538 1.86 -0.10 0.31
C MET A 538 1.93 0.56 -1.08
N SER A 539 0.98 0.24 -1.96
CA SER A 539 0.79 0.91 -3.25
C SER A 539 0.19 2.32 -3.14
N ALA A 540 -0.27 2.74 -1.95
CA ALA A 540 -0.82 4.07 -1.70
C ALA A 540 0.18 5.20 -2.01
N ASP A 541 -0.32 6.29 -2.61
CA ASP A 541 0.46 7.50 -2.91
C ASP A 541 -0.25 8.78 -2.43
N GLY A 542 0.49 9.89 -2.40
CA GLY A 542 -0.05 11.21 -2.07
C GLY A 542 -0.75 11.29 -0.71
N GLU A 543 -2.02 11.70 -0.72
CA GLU A 543 -2.86 11.87 0.47
C GLU A 543 -3.15 10.52 1.14
N ASP A 544 -3.44 9.47 0.36
CA ASP A 544 -3.76 8.13 0.88
C ASP A 544 -2.57 7.52 1.63
N GLN A 545 -1.34 7.84 1.21
CA GLN A 545 -0.12 7.42 1.92
C GLN A 545 0.04 8.10 3.28
N SER A 546 -0.43 9.36 3.42
CA SER A 546 -0.40 10.09 4.68
C SER A 546 -1.43 9.53 5.67
N ASP A 547 -2.62 9.19 5.16
CA ASP A 547 -3.68 8.54 5.94
C ASP A 547 -3.26 7.13 6.40
N LEU A 548 -2.61 6.37 5.52
CA LEU A 548 -2.04 5.06 5.86
C LEU A 548 -0.96 5.17 6.94
N LEU A 549 -0.10 6.20 6.89
CA LEU A 549 0.88 6.45 7.95
C LEU A 549 0.20 6.78 9.29
N TRP A 550 -0.85 7.61 9.28
CA TRP A 550 -1.62 7.90 10.49
C TRP A 550 -2.19 6.61 11.10
N LEU A 551 -2.84 5.76 10.29
CA LEU A 551 -3.36 4.46 10.71
C LEU A 551 -2.27 3.54 11.27
N ALA A 552 -1.11 3.49 10.62
CA ALA A 552 0.02 2.66 11.06
C ALA A 552 0.56 3.10 12.43
N ARG A 553 0.48 4.40 12.75
CA ARG A 553 0.84 4.93 14.07
C ARG A 553 -0.19 4.57 15.13
N GLU A 554 -1.48 4.74 14.85
CA GLU A 554 -2.56 4.38 15.78
C GLU A 554 -2.57 2.87 16.11
N LEU A 555 -2.22 2.04 15.14
CA LEU A 555 -2.21 0.57 15.28
C LEU A 555 -0.78 0.00 15.42
N ALA A 556 0.19 0.82 15.83
CA ALA A 556 1.60 0.43 15.88
C ALA A 556 1.86 -0.81 16.75
N GLU A 557 1.14 -0.94 17.87
CA GLU A 557 1.26 -2.10 18.78
C GLU A 557 0.83 -3.41 18.10
N ASP A 558 -0.16 -3.37 17.21
CA ASP A 558 -0.63 -4.54 16.46
C ASP A 558 0.31 -4.93 15.32
N LEU A 559 1.16 -4.00 14.88
CA LEU A 559 2.16 -4.20 13.84
C LEU A 559 3.52 -4.64 14.38
N MET A 560 3.63 -4.94 15.69
CA MET A 560 4.87 -5.33 16.37
C MET A 560 5.42 -6.69 15.91
N SER A 561 6.04 -6.67 14.74
CA SER A 561 6.73 -7.78 14.11
C SER A 561 7.85 -7.23 13.22
N PRO A 562 8.86 -8.04 12.85
CA PRO A 562 9.91 -7.59 11.93
C PRO A 562 9.39 -6.91 10.66
N ARG A 563 8.36 -7.49 10.04
CA ARG A 563 7.73 -6.97 8.83
C ARG A 563 6.85 -5.75 9.11
N GLY A 564 5.98 -5.79 10.11
CA GLY A 564 5.08 -4.67 10.43
C GLY A 564 5.84 -3.40 10.84
N THR A 565 6.86 -3.53 11.70
CA THR A 565 7.73 -2.41 12.08
C THR A 565 8.52 -1.86 10.88
N PHE A 566 8.93 -2.72 9.94
CA PHE A 566 9.54 -2.26 8.68
C PHE A 566 8.55 -1.45 7.82
N LEU A 567 7.28 -1.86 7.73
CA LEU A 567 6.26 -1.13 6.97
C LEU A 567 6.02 0.26 7.56
N LEU A 568 5.90 0.37 8.88
CA LEU A 568 5.80 1.66 9.56
C LEU A 568 7.03 2.55 9.30
N ALA A 569 8.25 1.99 9.41
CA ALA A 569 9.47 2.72 9.11
C ALA A 569 9.53 3.23 7.66
N TYR A 570 9.02 2.43 6.71
CA TYR A 570 8.92 2.84 5.31
C TYR A 570 7.90 3.97 5.13
N LEU A 571 6.73 3.89 5.76
CA LEU A 571 5.72 4.95 5.71
C LEU A 571 6.25 6.26 6.30
N GLU A 572 6.97 6.20 7.42
CA GLU A 572 7.67 7.36 8.01
C GLU A 572 8.73 7.93 7.04
N GLN A 573 9.44 7.08 6.30
CA GLN A 573 10.43 7.52 5.32
C GLN A 573 9.81 8.31 4.17
N VAL A 574 8.65 7.89 3.67
CA VAL A 574 8.03 8.43 2.44
C VAL A 574 7.04 9.56 2.69
N ALA A 575 6.31 9.52 3.81
CA ALA A 575 5.27 10.49 4.14
C ALA A 575 5.46 11.17 5.51
N GLY A 576 6.37 10.67 6.35
CA GLY A 576 6.54 11.12 7.73
C GLY A 576 7.88 11.80 8.02
N ASP A 577 8.39 11.57 9.23
CA ASP A 577 9.65 12.13 9.68
C ASP A 577 10.79 11.11 9.49
N LYS A 578 11.83 11.51 8.74
CA LYS A 578 12.96 10.63 8.43
C LYS A 578 13.75 10.17 9.66
N GLN A 579 13.78 10.94 10.75
CA GLN A 579 14.41 10.52 12.00
C GLN A 579 13.59 9.47 12.72
N VAL A 580 12.26 9.64 12.75
CA VAL A 580 11.36 8.59 13.24
C VAL A 580 11.52 7.34 12.40
N ALA A 581 11.58 7.47 11.06
CA ALA A 581 11.83 6.35 10.16
C ALA A 581 13.12 5.59 10.50
N LEU A 582 14.22 6.29 10.79
CA LEU A 582 15.48 5.66 11.19
C LEU A 582 15.33 4.89 12.51
N ALA A 583 14.72 5.50 13.53
CA ALA A 583 14.48 4.84 14.81
C ALA A 583 13.66 3.56 14.61
N THR A 584 12.56 3.64 13.86
CA THR A 584 11.70 2.49 13.57
C THR A 584 12.39 1.42 12.71
N TYR A 585 13.26 1.78 11.78
CA TYR A 585 14.09 0.79 11.05
C TYR A 585 15.04 0.05 11.98
N LEU A 586 15.59 0.72 12.99
CA LEU A 586 16.45 0.09 13.99
C LEU A 586 15.66 -0.84 14.91
N ASP A 587 14.42 -0.49 15.25
CA ASP A 587 13.50 -1.37 16.00
C ASP A 587 13.15 -2.63 15.19
N SER A 588 12.80 -2.47 13.90
CA SER A 588 12.56 -3.60 12.99
C SER A 588 13.78 -4.52 12.87
N LEU A 589 14.97 -3.93 12.79
CA LEU A 589 16.24 -4.66 12.78
C LEU A 589 16.45 -5.43 14.09
N ALA A 590 16.15 -4.83 15.24
CA ALA A 590 16.28 -5.47 16.54
C ALA A 590 15.31 -6.64 16.76
N LEU A 591 14.12 -6.57 16.16
CA LEU A 591 13.13 -7.66 16.17
C LEU A 591 13.47 -8.80 15.20
N SER A 592 14.34 -8.56 14.22
CA SER A 592 14.67 -9.52 13.17
C SER A 592 15.76 -10.50 13.62
N GLU A 593 15.73 -11.76 13.15
CA GLU A 593 16.84 -12.71 13.38
C GLU A 593 18.11 -12.36 12.60
N LYS A 594 17.96 -11.59 11.51
CA LYS A 594 19.06 -11.16 10.63
C LYS A 594 18.72 -9.83 9.96
N ALA A 595 19.76 -9.08 9.59
CA ALA A 595 19.60 -7.86 8.81
C ALA A 595 19.11 -8.17 7.38
N SER A 596 18.01 -7.55 6.96
CA SER A 596 17.50 -7.63 5.59
C SER A 596 18.20 -6.60 4.70
N ASP A 597 18.67 -7.01 3.52
CA ASP A 597 19.26 -6.10 2.53
C ASP A 597 18.29 -4.98 2.12
N VAL A 598 16.99 -5.29 2.05
CA VAL A 598 15.94 -4.31 1.73
C VAL A 598 15.85 -3.24 2.82
N LEU A 599 15.88 -3.64 4.09
CA LEU A 599 15.87 -2.74 5.23
C LEU A 599 17.09 -1.81 5.20
N LEU A 600 18.29 -2.37 5.06
CA LEU A 600 19.51 -1.57 5.03
C LEU A 600 19.55 -0.61 3.84
N THR A 601 19.04 -1.04 2.69
CA THR A 601 18.96 -0.21 1.49
C THR A 601 18.02 0.97 1.71
N ASN A 602 16.83 0.73 2.24
CA ASN A 602 15.86 1.79 2.52
C ASN A 602 16.36 2.76 3.59
N ALA A 603 16.93 2.26 4.70
CA ALA A 603 17.52 3.12 5.72
C ALA A 603 18.61 4.04 5.15
N LYS A 604 19.45 3.55 4.22
CA LYS A 604 20.47 4.38 3.54
C LYS A 604 19.86 5.48 2.67
N LEU A 605 18.66 5.30 2.13
CA LEU A 605 17.98 6.32 1.33
C LEU A 605 17.64 7.58 2.15
N LEU A 606 17.49 7.46 3.48
CA LEU A 606 17.19 8.59 4.37
C LEU A 606 18.22 9.72 4.25
N TRP A 607 19.51 9.40 4.09
CA TRP A 607 20.58 10.37 3.94
C TRP A 607 21.22 10.42 2.55
N ALA A 608 20.94 9.47 1.66
CA ALA A 608 21.60 9.38 0.35
C ALA A 608 21.53 10.70 -0.45
N ASN A 609 20.34 11.32 -0.48
CA ASN A 609 20.09 12.57 -1.19
C ASN A 609 19.90 13.78 -0.26
N GLU A 610 20.11 13.61 1.06
CA GLU A 610 19.91 14.69 2.02
C GLU A 610 20.97 15.77 1.86
N THR A 611 20.56 17.03 1.78
CA THR A 611 21.45 18.18 1.56
C THR A 611 21.77 18.91 2.85
N GLU A 612 20.91 18.77 3.87
CA GLU A 612 21.08 19.48 5.13
C GLU A 612 22.10 18.78 6.04
N LEU A 613 23.18 19.48 6.35
CA LEU A 613 24.26 18.97 7.18
C LEU A 613 23.79 18.59 8.60
N VAL A 614 22.89 19.38 9.18
CA VAL A 614 22.32 19.14 10.51
C VAL A 614 21.47 17.86 10.53
N ALA A 615 20.69 17.61 9.48
CA ALA A 615 19.85 16.41 9.38
C ALA A 615 20.70 15.13 9.31
N VAL A 616 21.75 15.11 8.46
CA VAL A 616 22.65 13.95 8.37
C VAL A 616 23.44 13.75 9.67
N GLN A 617 23.83 14.84 10.34
CA GLN A 617 24.50 14.75 11.63
C GLN A 617 23.60 14.10 12.69
N ALA A 618 22.31 14.46 12.72
CA ALA A 618 21.35 13.83 13.63
C ALA A 618 21.23 12.31 13.36
N PHE A 619 21.23 11.84 12.11
CA PHE A 619 21.19 10.39 11.81
C PHE A 619 22.43 9.67 12.35
N VAL A 620 23.60 10.28 12.19
CA VAL A 620 24.87 9.76 12.73
C VAL A 620 24.82 9.68 14.26
N GLU A 621 24.24 10.67 14.93
CA GLU A 621 24.08 10.67 16.40
C GLU A 621 23.15 9.55 16.87
N THR A 622 21.99 9.38 16.21
CA THR A 622 21.07 8.24 16.46
C THR A 622 21.81 6.90 16.32
N LEU A 623 22.48 6.67 15.19
CA LEU A 623 23.22 5.42 14.93
C LEU A 623 24.36 5.16 15.95
N ARG A 624 25.05 6.20 16.41
CA ARG A 624 26.09 6.09 17.44
C ARG A 624 25.52 5.76 18.82
N SER A 625 24.31 6.20 19.12
CA SER A 625 23.63 5.85 20.36
C SER A 625 23.16 4.38 20.36
N SER A 626 22.87 3.81 19.18
CA SER A 626 22.34 2.45 18.99
C SER A 626 23.42 1.36 18.96
N THR A 627 24.32 1.32 19.96
CA THR A 627 25.47 0.38 20.01
C THR A 627 25.20 -0.95 20.72
N GLY A 628 24.01 -1.13 21.29
CA GLY A 628 23.56 -2.35 21.99
C GLY A 628 23.06 -3.46 21.06
N GLY A 629 22.75 -4.64 21.62
CA GLY A 629 22.07 -5.73 20.90
C GLY A 629 22.96 -6.85 20.36
N GLU A 630 22.36 -7.69 19.51
CA GLU A 630 22.97 -8.87 18.92
C GLU A 630 24.07 -8.54 17.89
N ALA A 631 24.86 -9.56 17.52
CA ALA A 631 25.97 -9.41 16.58
C ALA A 631 25.52 -8.90 15.20
N HIS A 632 24.37 -9.36 14.70
CA HIS A 632 23.85 -8.97 13.39
C HIS A 632 23.38 -7.51 13.40
N VAL A 633 22.71 -7.05 14.46
CA VAL A 633 22.30 -5.65 14.66
C VAL A 633 23.54 -4.74 14.69
N LYS A 634 24.56 -5.09 15.48
CA LYS A 634 25.81 -4.32 15.55
C LYS A 634 26.52 -4.20 14.20
N ALA A 635 26.55 -5.28 13.42
CA ALA A 635 27.14 -5.27 12.10
C ALA A 635 26.37 -4.36 11.14
N ALA A 636 25.03 -4.43 11.15
CA ALA A 636 24.16 -3.58 10.36
C ALA A 636 24.25 -2.11 10.76
N VAL A 637 24.17 -1.77 12.05
CA VAL A 637 24.32 -0.40 12.55
C VAL A 637 25.68 0.17 12.16
N LYS A 638 26.75 -0.64 12.23
CA LYS A 638 28.09 -0.22 11.78
C LYS A 638 28.13 0.10 10.28
N ASP A 639 27.47 -0.70 9.45
CA ASP A 639 27.38 -0.44 8.00
C ASP A 639 26.58 0.84 7.70
N LEU A 640 25.43 1.02 8.35
CA LEU A 640 24.62 2.24 8.25
C LEU A 640 25.40 3.47 8.72
N LEU A 641 26.08 3.38 9.86
CA LEU A 641 26.89 4.46 10.41
C LEU A 641 28.02 4.86 9.45
N ASN A 642 28.76 3.89 8.90
CA ASN A 642 29.80 4.17 7.92
C ASN A 642 29.24 4.91 6.69
N SER A 643 28.06 4.50 6.20
CA SER A 643 27.39 5.16 5.07
C SER A 643 26.98 6.60 5.40
N ALA A 644 26.35 6.82 6.56
CA ALA A 644 25.92 8.15 7.00
C ALA A 644 27.13 9.08 7.25
N GLU A 645 28.21 8.57 7.86
CA GLU A 645 29.45 9.34 8.08
C GLU A 645 30.14 9.73 6.76
N GLN A 646 30.11 8.87 5.74
CA GLN A 646 30.61 9.21 4.40
C GLN A 646 29.80 10.35 3.77
N ARG A 647 28.46 10.32 3.89
CA ARG A 647 27.61 11.42 3.43
C ARG A 647 27.89 12.71 4.21
N LEU A 648 27.97 12.63 5.54
CA LEU A 648 28.27 13.78 6.41
C LEU A 648 29.63 14.40 6.08
N LYS A 649 30.64 13.58 5.81
CA LYS A 649 31.97 14.05 5.38
C LYS A 649 31.89 14.81 4.06
N THR A 650 31.13 14.29 3.09
CA THR A 650 30.92 14.94 1.79
C THR A 650 30.26 16.31 1.95
N LEU A 651 29.18 16.39 2.73
CA LEU A 651 28.49 17.65 3.03
C LEU A 651 29.38 18.64 3.80
N ARG A 652 30.18 18.16 4.77
CA ARG A 652 31.15 19.00 5.49
C ARG A 652 32.23 19.58 4.58
N THR A 653 32.75 18.78 3.63
CA THR A 653 33.70 19.28 2.64
C THR A 653 33.05 20.32 1.73
N GLN A 654 31.79 20.10 1.34
CA GLN A 654 31.03 21.08 0.57
C GLN A 654 30.79 22.37 1.36
N ASP A 655 30.21 22.33 2.56
CA ASP A 655 30.01 23.51 3.43
C ASP A 655 31.33 24.25 3.69
N GLN A 656 32.42 23.53 3.94
CA GLN A 656 33.74 24.14 4.08
C GLN A 656 34.21 24.82 2.79
N PHE A 657 34.00 24.21 1.62
CA PHE A 657 34.30 24.81 0.33
C PHE A 657 33.47 26.08 0.11
N GLU A 658 32.18 26.07 0.43
CA GLU A 658 31.28 27.22 0.32
C GLU A 658 31.71 28.36 1.27
N ARG A 659 31.96 28.08 2.55
CA ARG A 659 32.41 29.07 3.55
C ARG A 659 33.75 29.71 3.20
N THR A 660 34.66 28.93 2.64
CA THR A 660 35.99 29.42 2.25
C THR A 660 35.98 30.26 0.96
N ALA A 661 34.84 30.45 0.29
CA ALA A 661 34.75 31.35 -0.87
C ALA A 661 35.17 32.79 -0.51
N VAL A 662 34.89 33.24 0.72
CA VAL A 662 35.33 34.56 1.24
C VAL A 662 36.85 34.74 1.15
N THR A 663 37.65 33.69 1.34
CA THR A 663 39.11 33.80 1.27
C THR A 663 39.62 33.86 -0.16
N ARG A 664 38.85 33.36 -1.13
CA ARG A 664 39.14 33.41 -2.57
C ARG A 664 38.62 34.71 -3.22
N TRP A 665 37.68 35.42 -2.58
CA TRP A 665 37.11 36.68 -3.07
C TRP A 665 38.15 37.72 -3.54
N PRO A 666 39.27 37.98 -2.81
CA PRO A 666 40.27 38.97 -3.25
C PRO A 666 41.00 38.60 -4.55
N SER A 667 41.00 37.32 -4.92
CA SER A 667 41.67 36.82 -6.14
C SER A 667 40.80 36.89 -7.40
N LEU A 668 39.53 37.29 -7.27
CA LEU A 668 38.63 37.45 -8.40
C LEU A 668 39.02 38.64 -9.26
N THR A 669 39.11 38.43 -10.57
CA THR A 669 39.29 39.50 -11.55
C THR A 669 38.05 40.41 -11.57
N TRP A 670 38.24 41.69 -11.88
CA TRP A 670 37.16 42.66 -12.06
C TRP A 670 36.04 42.16 -12.99
N GLN A 671 36.39 41.53 -14.11
CA GLN A 671 35.44 40.96 -15.07
C GLN A 671 34.57 39.87 -14.46
N ALA A 672 35.13 39.02 -13.59
CA ALA A 672 34.37 38.01 -12.87
C ALA A 672 33.44 38.65 -11.81
N LYS A 673 33.86 39.73 -11.15
CA LYS A 673 33.00 40.50 -10.26
C LYS A 673 31.83 41.14 -11.02
N ASN A 674 32.04 41.65 -12.24
CA ASN A 674 30.95 42.17 -13.09
C ASN A 674 29.89 41.12 -13.41
N VAL A 675 30.31 39.88 -13.69
CA VAL A 675 29.37 38.77 -13.89
C VAL A 675 28.57 38.51 -12.60
N LEU A 676 29.21 38.47 -11.42
CA LEU A 676 28.49 38.34 -10.14
C LEU A 676 27.53 39.49 -9.86
N MET A 677 27.91 40.75 -10.15
CA MET A 677 27.04 41.91 -9.98
C MET A 677 25.82 41.84 -10.89
N ALA A 678 26.01 41.47 -12.16
CA ALA A 678 24.91 41.27 -13.10
C ALA A 678 23.96 40.17 -12.63
N LEU A 679 24.50 39.02 -12.21
CA LEU A 679 23.73 37.90 -11.67
C LEU A 679 23.00 38.25 -10.36
N ASN A 680 23.51 39.20 -9.57
CA ASN A 680 22.86 39.66 -8.34
C ASN A 680 21.68 40.62 -8.60
N GLN A 681 21.55 41.15 -9.82
CA GLN A 681 20.50 42.09 -10.20
C GLN A 681 19.36 41.46 -11.02
N ILE A 682 19.54 40.21 -11.46
CA ILE A 682 18.59 39.47 -12.28
C ILE A 682 18.31 38.12 -11.62
N ASP A 683 17.16 37.50 -11.94
CA ASP A 683 16.79 36.18 -11.39
C ASP A 683 17.18 35.02 -12.32
N SER A 684 17.35 35.31 -13.62
CA SER A 684 17.72 34.35 -14.66
C SER A 684 18.22 35.09 -15.91
N PHE A 685 18.84 34.37 -16.84
CA PHE A 685 19.25 34.89 -18.16
C PHE A 685 19.13 33.79 -19.23
N ASN A 686 18.77 34.16 -20.46
CA ASN A 686 18.61 33.25 -21.60
C ASN A 686 19.88 33.17 -22.44
N GLY A 687 20.90 32.51 -21.87
CA GLY A 687 22.17 32.25 -22.54
C GLY A 687 23.23 33.35 -22.36
N PHE A 688 24.49 32.99 -22.63
CA PHE A 688 25.64 33.84 -22.29
C PHE A 688 25.73 35.14 -23.08
N GLU A 689 24.98 35.28 -24.17
CA GLU A 689 24.88 36.53 -24.93
C GLU A 689 24.12 37.61 -24.16
N GLU A 690 23.05 37.23 -23.45
CA GLU A 690 22.32 38.12 -22.56
C GLU A 690 23.14 38.48 -21.32
N LEU A 691 23.72 37.47 -20.64
CA LEU A 691 24.59 37.70 -19.49
C LEU A 691 25.79 38.59 -19.83
N GLY A 692 26.38 38.39 -21.01
CA GLY A 692 27.45 39.23 -21.52
C GLY A 692 27.04 40.70 -21.65
N LYS A 693 25.83 40.98 -22.16
CA LYS A 693 25.30 42.37 -22.25
C LYS A 693 25.18 43.00 -20.87
N TYR A 694 24.62 42.29 -19.89
CA TYR A 694 24.48 42.82 -18.51
C TYR A 694 25.83 43.04 -17.82
N ALA A 695 26.80 42.15 -18.05
CA ALA A 695 28.13 42.24 -17.45
C ALA A 695 29.14 43.09 -18.25
N GLY A 696 28.73 43.66 -19.39
CA GLY A 696 29.55 44.52 -20.25
C GLY A 696 30.66 43.79 -21.04
N MET A 697 30.41 42.55 -21.48
CA MET A 697 31.38 41.71 -22.20
C MET A 697 30.75 40.79 -23.26
N THR A 698 31.57 40.16 -24.11
CA THR A 698 31.09 39.18 -25.10
C THR A 698 30.61 37.88 -24.46
N ALA A 699 29.72 37.15 -25.14
CA ALA A 699 29.19 35.86 -24.68
C ALA A 699 30.27 34.84 -24.28
N TYR A 700 31.37 34.75 -25.05
CA TYR A 700 32.49 33.85 -24.76
C TYR A 700 33.12 34.14 -23.38
N TRP A 701 33.41 35.42 -23.10
CA TRP A 701 34.02 35.84 -21.84
C TRP A 701 33.07 35.73 -20.65
N ALA A 702 31.78 36.03 -20.85
CA ALA A 702 30.75 35.80 -19.83
C ALA A 702 30.68 34.32 -19.45
N GLN A 703 30.69 33.41 -20.44
CA GLN A 703 30.73 31.97 -20.21
C GLN A 703 32.01 31.51 -19.50
N HIS A 704 33.17 32.03 -19.92
CA HIS A 704 34.46 31.71 -19.30
C HIS A 704 34.49 32.10 -17.81
N HIS A 705 34.09 33.33 -17.49
CA HIS A 705 34.06 33.82 -16.11
C HIS A 705 32.97 33.15 -15.29
N HIS A 706 31.78 32.88 -15.86
CA HIS A 706 30.74 32.09 -15.18
C HIS A 706 31.26 30.71 -14.76
N ARG A 707 31.91 29.97 -15.66
CA ARG A 707 32.52 28.67 -15.33
C ARG A 707 33.60 28.77 -14.25
N LYS A 708 34.40 29.84 -14.28
CA LYS A 708 35.43 30.09 -13.25
C LYS A 708 34.82 30.43 -11.89
N LEU A 709 33.78 31.24 -11.86
CA LEU A 709 33.04 31.56 -10.64
C LEU A 709 32.41 30.31 -10.00
N MET A 710 31.93 29.38 -10.83
CA MET A 710 31.49 28.05 -10.40
C MET A 710 32.65 27.24 -9.79
N SER A 711 33.81 27.18 -10.48
CA SER A 711 34.98 26.44 -9.96
C SER A 711 35.55 27.02 -8.66
N ASP A 712 35.44 28.33 -8.47
CA ASP A 712 35.93 29.04 -7.29
C ASP A 712 34.92 29.01 -6.12
N GLY A 713 33.72 28.45 -6.33
CA GLY A 713 32.65 28.34 -5.34
C GLY A 713 31.95 29.66 -5.03
N MET A 714 31.95 30.60 -5.98
CA MET A 714 31.26 31.90 -5.88
C MET A 714 29.83 31.81 -6.40
N LEU A 715 29.59 30.88 -7.32
CA LEU A 715 28.31 30.60 -7.95
C LEU A 715 28.02 29.10 -7.84
N PHE A 716 26.74 28.75 -7.67
CA PHE A 716 26.23 27.38 -7.74
C PHE A 716 25.10 27.33 -8.76
N GLU A 717 24.89 26.17 -9.38
CA GLU A 717 23.81 25.94 -10.33
C GLU A 717 22.95 24.80 -9.80
N ARG A 718 21.65 25.04 -9.64
CA ARG A 718 20.66 24.06 -9.19
C ARG A 718 19.42 24.16 -10.09
N ASP A 719 19.00 23.04 -10.67
CA ASP A 719 17.80 22.91 -11.49
C ASP A 719 17.65 23.97 -12.60
N GLY A 720 18.77 24.32 -13.25
CA GLY A 720 18.81 25.32 -14.33
C GLY A 720 18.75 26.78 -13.87
N ARG A 721 18.82 27.04 -12.56
CA ARG A 721 18.97 28.37 -11.97
C ARG A 721 20.33 28.50 -11.29
N TYR A 722 20.89 29.70 -11.28
CA TYR A 722 22.10 29.97 -10.53
C TYR A 722 21.77 30.51 -9.14
N GLN A 723 22.70 30.34 -8.21
CA GLN A 723 22.67 30.90 -6.88
C GLN A 723 24.05 31.47 -6.57
N ILE A 724 24.10 32.73 -6.15
CA ILE A 724 25.34 33.33 -5.64
C ILE A 724 25.60 32.77 -4.24
N ASN A 725 26.86 32.43 -3.95
CA ASN A 725 27.22 31.91 -2.65
C ASN A 725 26.83 32.90 -1.52
N PRO A 726 26.00 32.50 -0.55
CA PRO A 726 25.51 33.41 0.49
C PRO A 726 26.62 34.07 1.31
N HIS A 727 27.74 33.38 1.50
CA HIS A 727 28.87 33.89 2.30
C HIS A 727 29.59 35.08 1.65
N ILE A 728 29.47 35.26 0.33
CA ILE A 728 30.08 36.38 -0.39
C ILE A 728 29.09 37.53 -0.67
N LEU A 729 27.78 37.36 -0.42
CA LEU A 729 26.78 38.41 -0.65
C LEU A 729 27.13 39.72 0.08
N PRO A 730 27.55 39.73 1.37
CA PRO A 730 27.94 40.97 2.03
C PRO A 730 29.15 41.65 1.39
N LEU A 731 30.04 40.88 0.76
CA LEU A 731 31.20 41.42 0.03
C LEU A 731 30.79 42.00 -1.31
N LEU A 732 29.88 41.33 -2.02
CA LEU A 732 29.30 41.79 -3.28
C LEU A 732 28.49 43.07 -3.09
N GLU A 733 27.71 43.16 -2.01
CA GLU A 733 26.98 44.38 -1.62
C GLU A 733 27.93 45.55 -1.30
N ARG A 734 29.03 45.29 -0.58
CA ARG A 734 30.08 46.30 -0.33
C ARG A 734 30.78 46.75 -1.61
N GLU A 735 30.99 45.85 -2.57
CA GLU A 735 31.55 46.22 -3.88
C GLU A 735 30.58 47.13 -4.65
N ASN A 736 29.27 46.84 -4.62
CA ASN A 736 28.22 47.68 -5.20
C ASN A 736 28.13 49.09 -4.56
N GLN A 737 28.55 49.26 -3.30
CA GLN A 737 28.53 50.56 -2.60
C GLN A 737 29.56 51.57 -3.13
N HIS A 738 30.51 51.18 -3.99
CA HIS A 738 31.51 52.09 -4.57
C HIS A 738 31.04 52.83 -5.84
N ALA A 739 29.75 52.77 -6.18
CA ALA A 739 29.13 53.65 -7.17
C ALA A 739 28.61 54.94 -6.49
N VAL A 740 29.15 56.12 -6.83
CA VAL A 740 28.70 57.40 -6.28
C VAL A 740 27.28 57.71 -6.80
N ALA A 741 26.28 57.69 -5.92
CA ALA A 741 24.91 58.12 -6.19
C ALA A 741 24.60 59.44 -5.46
N GLY A 742 24.30 60.51 -6.21
CA GLY A 742 23.94 61.82 -5.65
C GLY A 742 22.47 61.89 -5.24
N ARG A 743 22.17 62.47 -4.06
CA ARG A 743 20.81 62.73 -3.57
C ARG A 743 20.64 64.21 -3.22
N ILE A 744 19.68 64.89 -3.86
CA ILE A 744 19.26 66.25 -3.48
C ILE A 744 18.20 66.13 -2.38
N VAL A 745 18.42 66.78 -1.24
CA VAL A 745 17.41 66.93 -0.18
C VAL A 745 16.66 68.25 -0.40
N ARG A 746 15.34 68.19 -0.67
CA ARG A 746 14.48 69.37 -0.76
C ARG A 746 13.94 69.70 0.63
N THR A 747 14.26 70.88 1.17
CA THR A 747 13.81 71.33 2.49
C THR A 747 12.47 72.08 2.41
N GLN A 748 11.51 71.75 3.29
CA GLN A 748 10.28 72.52 3.51
C GLN A 748 10.56 73.54 4.63
N GLY A 749 10.53 74.83 4.29
CA GLY A 749 11.28 75.86 5.01
C GLY A 749 10.76 76.33 6.37
N THR A 750 11.68 76.96 7.10
CA THR A 750 11.45 78.21 7.84
C THR A 750 12.40 79.24 7.23
N SER A 751 11.96 80.48 6.97
CA SER A 751 12.76 81.55 6.34
C SER A 751 13.84 82.09 7.30
N ALA A 752 14.70 81.20 7.80
CA ALA A 752 15.86 81.49 8.63
C ALA A 752 17.11 81.64 7.75
N VAL A 753 16.97 82.35 6.62
CA VAL A 753 18.07 82.66 5.70
C VAL A 753 18.31 84.16 5.76
N LYS A 754 19.55 84.55 6.06
CA LYS A 754 20.02 85.93 6.00
C LYS A 754 20.69 86.15 4.65
N GLN A 755 20.55 87.35 4.08
CA GLN A 755 21.39 87.73 2.93
C GLN A 755 22.86 87.71 3.37
N VAL A 756 23.73 87.19 2.50
CA VAL A 756 25.16 87.06 2.79
C VAL A 756 25.79 88.43 3.04
N PHE A 757 25.32 89.47 2.35
CA PHE A 757 25.76 90.86 2.54
C PHE A 757 24.77 91.62 3.43
N ASN A 758 25.29 92.45 4.34
CA ASN A 758 24.48 93.25 5.25
C ASN A 758 24.06 94.59 4.63
N SER A 759 24.72 95.00 3.53
CA SER A 759 24.40 96.21 2.79
C SER A 759 24.63 96.07 1.26
N GLN A 760 23.87 96.83 0.47
CA GLN A 760 24.08 96.95 -0.99
C GLN A 760 25.49 97.50 -1.33
N ARG A 761 26.07 98.24 -0.38
CA ARG A 761 27.40 98.83 -0.50
C ARG A 761 28.50 97.76 -0.39
N GLU A 762 28.42 96.87 0.61
CA GLU A 762 29.29 95.69 0.70
C GLU A 762 29.22 94.85 -0.57
N PHE A 763 28.02 94.59 -1.09
CA PHE A 763 27.85 93.84 -2.33
C PHE A 763 28.52 94.51 -3.54
N SER A 764 28.37 95.84 -3.68
CA SER A 764 28.97 96.58 -4.79
C SER A 764 30.49 96.59 -4.73
N ILE A 765 31.08 96.72 -3.54
CA ILE A 765 32.54 96.65 -3.35
C ILE A 765 33.03 95.22 -3.57
N TYR A 766 32.32 94.21 -3.07
CA TYR A 766 32.63 92.80 -3.31
C TYR A 766 32.71 92.48 -4.81
N GLN A 767 31.76 92.95 -5.63
CA GLN A 767 31.80 92.77 -7.07
C GLN A 767 33.05 93.41 -7.71
N VAL A 768 33.48 94.58 -7.24
CA VAL A 768 34.72 95.22 -7.71
C VAL A 768 35.95 94.42 -7.31
N VAL A 769 36.01 93.93 -6.06
CA VAL A 769 37.13 93.12 -5.56
C VAL A 769 37.25 91.79 -6.31
N VAL A 770 36.12 91.12 -6.60
CA VAL A 770 36.11 89.89 -7.43
C VAL A 770 36.67 90.16 -8.84
N GLN A 771 36.35 91.31 -9.43
CA GLN A 771 36.88 91.69 -10.75
C GLN A 771 38.37 92.04 -10.71
N LEU A 772 38.84 92.63 -9.60
CA LEU A 772 40.26 92.96 -9.42
C LEU A 772 41.09 91.69 -9.19
N CYS A 773 40.54 90.68 -8.51
CA CYS A 773 41.26 89.47 -8.10
C CYS A 773 40.76 88.19 -8.83
N PRO A 774 40.77 88.09 -10.18
CA PRO A 774 40.12 87.00 -10.91
C PRO A 774 40.78 85.62 -10.71
N ASN A 775 42.06 85.57 -10.33
CA ASN A 775 42.80 84.34 -10.08
C ASN A 775 42.77 83.90 -8.61
N HIS A 776 41.96 84.55 -7.76
CA HIS A 776 41.91 84.34 -6.33
C HIS A 776 40.49 84.05 -5.86
N LEU A 777 40.37 83.42 -4.69
CA LEU A 777 39.07 83.14 -4.09
C LEU A 777 38.67 84.34 -3.22
N VAL A 778 37.50 84.93 -3.48
CA VAL A 778 37.00 86.09 -2.72
C VAL A 778 35.74 85.68 -1.97
N PHE A 779 35.83 85.68 -0.64
CA PHE A 779 34.76 85.25 0.25
C PHE A 779 34.12 86.45 0.97
N PRO A 780 32.79 86.58 0.95
CA PRO A 780 32.08 87.62 1.70
C PRO A 780 31.72 87.17 3.12
N ASN A 781 31.66 88.10 4.07
CA ASN A 781 31.15 87.92 5.44
C ASN A 781 31.75 86.71 6.17
N CYS A 782 33.07 86.57 6.11
CA CYS A 782 33.79 85.45 6.74
C CYS A 782 33.92 85.63 8.25
N SER A 783 33.60 84.56 9.01
CA SER A 783 33.97 84.47 10.42
C SER A 783 35.49 84.51 10.57
N LEU A 784 36.00 85.23 11.56
CA LEU A 784 37.45 85.27 11.82
C LEU A 784 38.01 83.87 12.13
N GLN A 785 37.17 82.97 12.68
CA GLN A 785 37.55 81.58 12.96
C GLN A 785 37.87 80.76 11.70
N SER A 786 37.36 81.19 10.54
CA SER A 786 37.60 80.50 9.27
C SER A 786 38.94 80.89 8.63
N ILE A 787 39.56 81.99 9.08
CA ILE A 787 40.76 82.56 8.45
C ILE A 787 41.93 82.73 9.42
N MET A 788 41.69 82.68 10.73
CA MET A 788 42.71 82.70 11.77
C MET A 788 42.65 81.42 12.60
N SER A 789 43.80 80.86 12.95
CA SER A 789 43.90 79.62 13.74
C SER A 789 43.37 79.81 15.17
N TYR A 790 42.35 79.03 15.56
CA TYR A 790 41.76 79.07 16.89
C TYR A 790 42.81 78.91 18.01
N ASP A 791 43.65 77.88 17.93
CA ASP A 791 44.65 77.58 18.97
C ASP A 791 45.69 78.69 19.08
N ARG A 792 46.15 79.25 17.95
CA ARG A 792 47.12 80.36 17.95
C ARG A 792 46.51 81.65 18.48
N MET A 793 45.28 81.97 18.09
CA MET A 793 44.62 83.19 18.59
C MET A 793 44.35 83.10 20.09
N LYS A 794 44.01 81.90 20.61
CA LYS A 794 43.81 81.68 22.05
C LYS A 794 45.06 81.95 22.88
N GLU A 795 46.24 81.71 22.31
CA GLU A 795 47.53 81.92 22.96
C GLU A 795 48.04 83.36 22.83
N LEU A 796 47.70 84.05 21.72
CA LEU A 796 48.29 85.35 21.36
C LEU A 796 47.47 86.57 21.76
N VAL A 797 46.21 86.41 22.17
CA VAL A 797 45.31 87.52 22.53
C VAL A 797 44.70 87.34 23.92
N GLU A 798 44.34 88.45 24.56
CA GLU A 798 43.72 88.44 25.89
C GLU A 798 42.31 87.83 25.85
N SER A 799 41.84 87.32 27.01
CA SER A 799 40.57 86.57 27.09
C SER A 799 39.33 87.31 26.57
N GLU A 800 39.30 88.63 26.71
CA GLU A 800 38.20 89.47 26.22
C GLU A 800 38.22 89.61 24.69
N ASP A 801 39.40 89.81 24.09
CA ASP A 801 39.60 89.89 22.64
C ASP A 801 39.41 88.53 21.97
N PHE A 802 39.78 87.44 22.65
CA PHE A 802 39.48 86.08 22.19
C PHE A 802 37.97 85.83 22.13
N GLY A 803 37.22 86.31 23.13
CA GLY A 803 35.76 86.26 23.11
C GLY A 803 35.14 87.06 21.96
N TYR A 804 35.75 88.18 21.58
CA TYR A 804 35.35 88.97 20.41
C TYR A 804 35.66 88.25 19.09
N TYR A 805 36.86 87.68 18.96
CA TYR A 805 37.29 86.86 17.82
C TYR A 805 36.28 85.75 17.46
N LEU A 806 35.72 85.05 18.46
CA LEU A 806 34.77 83.96 18.22
C LEU A 806 33.44 84.41 17.60
N ARG A 807 33.06 85.69 17.75
CA ARG A 807 31.76 86.21 17.30
C ARG A 807 31.87 87.20 16.14
N ALA A 808 33.09 87.66 15.83
CA ALA A 808 33.33 88.65 14.79
C ALA A 808 33.44 88.02 13.40
N SER A 809 33.05 88.81 12.40
CA SER A 809 33.25 88.52 10.98
C SER A 809 33.89 89.72 10.30
N VAL A 810 34.46 89.51 9.12
CA VAL A 810 34.98 90.56 8.23
C VAL A 810 34.23 90.55 6.91
N ASP A 811 34.01 91.73 6.32
CA ASP A 811 33.11 91.87 5.17
C ASP A 811 33.61 91.14 3.92
N ILE A 812 34.91 91.21 3.62
CA ILE A 812 35.51 90.56 2.45
C ILE A 812 36.89 89.98 2.80
N VAL A 813 37.18 88.76 2.32
CA VAL A 813 38.52 88.14 2.41
C VAL A 813 38.95 87.66 1.03
N VAL A 814 40.17 87.98 0.64
CA VAL A 814 40.84 87.45 -0.54
C VAL A 814 41.79 86.32 -0.10
N VAL A 815 41.66 85.16 -0.72
CA VAL A 815 42.39 83.94 -0.40
C VAL A 815 43.14 83.45 -1.64
N SER A 816 44.35 82.94 -1.44
CA SER A 816 45.12 82.31 -2.51
C SER A 816 44.42 81.07 -3.06
N SER A 817 44.24 80.98 -4.38
CA SER A 817 43.73 79.76 -5.03
C SER A 817 44.74 78.61 -5.04
N THR A 818 46.01 78.88 -4.71
CA THR A 818 47.08 77.87 -4.70
C THR A 818 47.42 77.38 -3.30
N THR A 819 47.51 78.27 -2.31
CA THR A 819 47.84 77.91 -0.92
C THR A 819 46.63 77.86 0.01
N TYR A 820 45.49 78.41 -0.42
CA TYR A 820 44.26 78.53 0.38
C TYR A 820 44.44 79.35 1.68
N LEU A 821 45.49 80.16 1.78
CA LEU A 821 45.74 81.08 2.90
C LEU A 821 45.15 82.48 2.63
N PRO A 822 44.68 83.19 3.67
CA PRO A 822 44.17 84.56 3.54
C PRO A 822 45.29 85.53 3.17
N LEU A 823 45.06 86.35 2.14
CA LEU A 823 46.02 87.32 1.63
C LEU A 823 45.67 88.76 2.02
N LEU A 824 44.37 89.07 2.11
CA LEU A 824 43.87 90.39 2.46
C LEU A 824 42.46 90.27 3.02
N ALA A 825 42.18 91.02 4.07
CA ALA A 825 40.84 91.21 4.60
C ALA A 825 40.42 92.68 4.44
N ILE A 826 39.15 92.93 4.10
CA ILE A 826 38.60 94.26 3.85
C ILE A 826 37.33 94.45 4.67
N GLU A 827 37.25 95.55 5.40
CA GLU A 827 36.04 96.03 6.05
C GLU A 827 35.47 97.25 5.31
N VAL A 828 34.15 97.31 5.17
CA VAL A 828 33.46 98.42 4.51
C VAL A 828 32.78 99.29 5.57
N ASP A 829 33.46 100.38 5.93
CA ASP A 829 32.94 101.33 6.91
C ASP A 829 31.76 102.14 6.33
N SER A 830 30.74 102.36 7.16
CA SER A 830 29.62 103.26 6.83
C SER A 830 29.83 104.66 7.44
N PRO A 831 29.43 105.76 6.76
CA PRO A 831 29.67 107.13 7.22
C PRO A 831 28.76 107.58 8.39
N TRP A 832 27.96 106.68 8.95
CA TRP A 832 27.13 106.93 10.12
C TRP A 832 27.58 105.96 11.20
N HIS A 833 28.40 106.42 12.16
CA HIS A 833 28.61 105.90 13.53
C HIS A 833 30.05 106.15 14.06
N ASP A 834 30.38 107.39 14.44
CA ASP A 834 31.56 107.68 15.29
C ASP A 834 31.15 107.65 16.77
N THR A 835 30.80 106.47 17.28
CA THR A 835 30.54 106.26 18.72
C THR A 835 31.76 105.62 19.39
N GLU A 836 32.08 106.01 20.63
CA GLU A 836 33.22 105.44 21.39
C GLU A 836 33.21 103.89 21.39
N LYS A 837 32.02 103.27 21.51
CA LYS A 837 31.86 101.81 21.47
C LYS A 837 32.21 101.14 20.14
N GLN A 838 32.07 101.86 19.03
CA GLN A 838 32.43 101.35 17.71
C GLN A 838 33.95 101.48 17.50
N GLN A 839 34.54 102.59 17.94
CA GLN A 839 36.00 102.77 17.95
C GLN A 839 36.70 101.70 18.78
N GLU A 840 36.21 101.39 19.99
CA GLU A 840 36.76 100.30 20.81
C GLU A 840 36.69 98.93 20.10
N ARG A 841 35.64 98.65 19.34
CA ARG A 841 35.50 97.40 18.57
C ARG A 841 36.40 97.38 17.35
N ASP A 842 36.61 98.53 16.76
CA ASP A 842 37.48 98.72 15.61
C ASP A 842 38.94 98.52 16.00
N ASP A 843 39.38 99.14 17.09
CA ASP A 843 40.73 99.00 17.66
C ASP A 843 41.00 97.53 18.04
N ARG A 844 40.01 96.84 18.63
CA ARG A 844 40.12 95.39 18.92
C ARG A 844 40.28 94.57 17.66
N LYS A 845 39.50 94.85 16.61
CA LYS A 845 39.57 94.11 15.34
C LYS A 845 40.89 94.34 14.62
N ASP A 846 41.39 95.58 14.61
CA ASP A 846 42.69 95.95 14.06
C ASP A 846 43.82 95.20 14.78
N GLY A 847 43.75 95.12 16.12
CA GLY A 847 44.66 94.31 16.94
C GLY A 847 44.64 92.82 16.59
N LEU A 848 43.44 92.23 16.39
CA LEU A 848 43.31 90.82 16.01
C LEU A 848 43.96 90.52 14.64
N PHE A 849 43.75 91.37 13.64
CA PHE A 849 44.34 91.19 12.31
C PHE A 849 45.86 91.40 12.33
N ALA A 850 46.35 92.36 13.12
CA ALA A 850 47.77 92.59 13.32
C ALA A 850 48.46 91.37 13.96
N VAL A 851 47.84 90.77 14.99
CA VAL A 851 48.35 89.55 15.64
C VAL A 851 48.30 88.34 14.70
N ALA A 852 47.25 88.21 13.88
CA ALA A 852 47.10 87.12 12.94
C ALA A 852 48.05 87.21 11.73
N GLY A 853 48.70 88.36 11.51
CA GLY A 853 49.58 88.58 10.36
C GLY A 853 48.83 88.63 9.03
N ILE A 854 47.57 89.06 9.04
CA ILE A 854 46.75 89.20 7.82
C ILE A 854 46.57 90.69 7.54
N PRO A 855 46.96 91.19 6.35
CA PRO A 855 46.69 92.57 5.95
C PRO A 855 45.20 92.91 6.05
N PHE A 856 44.88 94.01 6.73
CA PHE A 856 43.49 94.44 6.97
C PHE A 856 43.28 95.87 6.47
N LEU A 857 42.36 96.02 5.52
CA LEU A 857 42.04 97.27 4.85
C LEU A 857 40.65 97.75 5.26
N ARG A 858 40.53 98.99 5.71
CA ARG A 858 39.22 99.64 5.94
C ARG A 858 38.92 100.59 4.80
N LEU A 859 37.81 100.36 4.11
CA LEU A 859 37.34 101.22 3.03
C LEU A 859 36.17 102.06 3.51
N ARG A 860 36.33 103.38 3.52
CA ARG A 860 35.27 104.33 3.89
C ARG A 860 34.82 105.15 2.66
N PRO A 861 33.85 104.66 1.88
CA PRO A 861 33.33 105.39 0.74
C PRO A 861 32.43 106.56 1.17
N PHE A 862 32.83 107.78 0.80
CA PHE A 862 32.01 108.99 0.95
C PHE A 862 31.02 109.12 -0.22
N GLY A 863 29.74 109.35 0.07
CA GLY A 863 28.69 109.50 -0.94
C GLY A 863 28.32 108.21 -1.68
N ARG A 864 28.07 108.30 -3.00
CA ARG A 864 27.84 107.17 -3.92
C ARG A 864 29.00 107.09 -4.91
N PRO A 865 30.16 106.52 -4.53
CA PRO A 865 31.29 106.42 -5.46
C PRO A 865 30.93 105.47 -6.61
N THR A 866 31.35 105.82 -7.82
CA THR A 866 31.21 104.94 -8.99
C THR A 866 32.15 103.75 -8.85
N PRO A 867 31.87 102.61 -9.53
CA PRO A 867 32.79 101.47 -9.54
C PRO A 867 34.22 101.82 -9.99
N ALA A 868 34.41 102.84 -10.82
CA ALA A 868 35.72 103.34 -11.24
C ALA A 868 36.46 104.05 -10.08
N VAL A 869 35.75 104.83 -9.26
CA VAL A 869 36.31 105.48 -8.06
C VAL A 869 36.65 104.43 -6.98
N ILE A 870 35.76 103.45 -6.76
CA ILE A 870 36.04 102.34 -5.84
C ILE A 870 37.29 101.56 -6.31
N ARG A 871 37.40 101.31 -7.62
CA ARG A 871 38.57 100.64 -8.21
C ARG A 871 39.85 101.45 -7.95
N GLY A 872 39.85 102.76 -8.19
CA GLY A 872 41.01 103.62 -7.95
C GLY A 872 41.41 103.69 -6.47
N GLU A 873 40.45 103.83 -5.56
CA GLU A 873 40.72 103.88 -4.11
C GLU A 873 41.24 102.53 -3.59
N VAL A 874 40.63 101.41 -4.00
CA VAL A 874 41.08 100.07 -3.65
C VAL A 874 42.48 99.81 -4.19
N SER A 875 42.77 100.18 -5.45
CA SER A 875 44.11 100.07 -6.03
C SER A 875 45.15 100.91 -5.29
N ALA A 876 44.83 102.16 -4.93
CA ALA A 876 45.75 103.06 -4.23
C ALA A 876 46.06 102.58 -2.79
N HIS A 877 45.05 102.12 -2.05
CA HIS A 877 45.24 101.62 -0.69
C HIS A 877 45.89 100.24 -0.67
N LEU A 878 45.60 99.40 -1.67
CA LEU A 878 46.36 98.19 -1.92
C LEU A 878 47.83 98.54 -2.12
N ALA A 879 48.14 99.57 -2.93
CA ALA A 879 49.49 100.05 -3.22
C ALA A 879 50.25 100.53 -1.98
N GLU A 880 49.58 101.20 -1.05
CA GLU A 880 50.16 101.63 0.22
C GLU A 880 50.41 100.44 1.17
N LEU A 881 49.48 99.49 1.23
CA LEU A 881 49.66 98.22 1.95
C LEU A 881 50.88 97.44 1.43
N ILE A 882 51.19 97.50 0.11
CA ILE A 882 52.43 96.91 -0.49
C ILE A 882 53.69 97.41 0.23
N SER A 883 53.73 98.69 0.60
CA SER A 883 54.93 99.31 1.21
C SER A 883 55.15 98.90 2.66
N MET A 884 54.13 98.34 3.31
CA MET A 884 54.13 98.03 4.74
C MET A 884 54.23 96.54 5.08
N VAL A 885 54.10 95.63 4.10
CA VAL A 885 54.16 94.18 4.36
C VAL A 885 55.58 93.77 4.78
N ARG A 886 55.71 93.19 5.98
CA ARG A 886 56.98 92.65 6.46
C ARG A 886 57.39 91.40 5.68
N THR A 887 58.68 91.30 5.35
CA THR A 887 59.26 90.20 4.55
C THR A 887 59.27 88.84 5.24
N ASP A 888 58.94 88.77 6.54
CA ASP A 888 58.95 87.56 7.35
C ASP A 888 57.59 86.85 7.46
N MET A 889 56.52 87.38 6.84
CA MET A 889 55.18 86.79 6.93
C MET A 889 54.98 85.55 6.02
N PRO A 890 54.41 84.45 6.55
CA PRO A 890 53.99 83.31 5.73
C PRO A 890 52.96 83.74 4.69
N GLY A 891 53.22 83.48 3.40
CA GLY A 891 52.35 83.94 2.31
C GLY A 891 52.82 85.24 1.64
N TYR A 892 53.94 85.83 2.09
CA TYR A 892 54.48 87.08 1.55
C TYR A 892 54.70 87.05 0.03
N ASP A 893 55.30 85.98 -0.50
CA ASP A 893 55.56 85.86 -1.95
C ASP A 893 54.25 85.73 -2.76
N GLN A 894 53.23 85.08 -2.19
CA GLN A 894 51.91 84.95 -2.81
C GLN A 894 51.12 86.26 -2.75
N ALA A 895 51.19 86.98 -1.63
CA ALA A 895 50.63 88.32 -1.50
C ALA A 895 51.31 89.27 -2.49
N ARG A 896 52.64 89.24 -2.60
CA ARG A 896 53.42 89.99 -3.59
C ARG A 896 53.03 89.63 -5.03
N HIS A 897 52.81 88.35 -5.35
CA HIS A 897 52.36 87.94 -6.67
C HIS A 897 50.92 88.39 -7.00
N LEU A 898 49.99 88.29 -6.04
CA LEU A 898 48.64 88.85 -6.17
C LEU A 898 48.72 90.36 -6.46
N ILE A 899 49.58 91.05 -5.73
CA ILE A 899 49.83 92.48 -5.85
C ILE A 899 50.45 92.85 -7.21
N ASP A 900 51.44 92.08 -7.70
CA ASP A 900 52.06 92.28 -9.02
C ASP A 900 51.08 92.04 -10.17
N ASP A 901 50.12 91.12 -10.01
CA ASP A 901 49.07 90.87 -10.99
C ASP A 901 47.98 91.96 -10.98
N LEU A 902 47.71 92.56 -9.82
CA LEU A 902 46.79 93.69 -9.68
C LEU A 902 47.37 94.98 -10.29
N ALA A 903 48.66 95.26 -10.10
CA ALA A 903 49.33 96.46 -10.64
C ALA A 903 49.41 96.50 -12.18
N LYS A 904 49.29 95.34 -12.86
CA LYS A 904 49.27 95.25 -14.33
C LYS A 904 47.95 95.73 -14.96
N THR A 905 46.92 96.06 -14.17
CA THR A 905 45.59 96.43 -14.69
C THR A 905 45.35 97.93 -14.90
N GLU A 906 46.36 98.79 -14.75
CA GLU A 906 46.27 100.21 -15.11
C GLU A 906 46.86 100.53 -16.49
N THR A 907 46.00 100.59 -17.51
CA THR A 907 46.10 101.54 -18.64
C THR A 907 44.79 101.54 -19.44
N PRO A 908 44.03 102.66 -19.47
CA PRO A 908 43.12 102.95 -20.57
C PRO A 908 43.94 103.63 -21.68
N ALA A 909 44.07 102.98 -22.84
CA ALA A 909 44.54 103.63 -24.06
C ALA A 909 43.33 103.95 -24.94
N ASP A 910 43.15 105.24 -25.17
CA ASP A 910 42.49 105.80 -26.36
C ASP A 910 42.96 105.05 -27.62
N ASP A 911 42.06 104.57 -28.47
CA ASP A 911 41.80 105.30 -29.71
C ASP A 911 40.63 104.74 -30.52
N CYS A 912 40.02 105.70 -31.20
CA CYS A 912 38.85 105.61 -32.04
C CYS A 912 39.24 105.26 -33.49
N ALA A 913 38.33 104.55 -34.16
CA ALA A 913 38.07 104.61 -35.61
C ALA A 913 39.13 104.14 -36.64
N SER A 914 38.79 103.05 -37.36
CA SER A 914 38.58 103.14 -38.81
C SER A 914 37.71 101.98 -39.33
N LEU A 915 36.66 102.38 -40.04
CA LEU A 915 35.60 101.66 -40.73
C LEU A 915 36.02 100.46 -41.61
N GLY A 916 35.14 99.45 -41.65
CA GLY A 916 35.07 98.34 -42.59
C GLY A 916 33.89 97.43 -42.29
#